data_AF-A0A3M2CS84-F1
#
_entry.id   AF-A0A3M2CS84-F1
#
_cell.length_a   1.000
_cell.length_b   1.000
_cell.length_c   1.000
_cell.angle_alpha   90.00
_cell.angle_beta   90.00
_cell.angle_gamma   90.00
#
_symmetry.space_group_name_H-M   'P 1'
#
loop_
_entity.id
_entity.type
_entity.pdbx_description
1 polymer ?
#
loop_
_entity_poly.entity_id
_entity_poly.type
_entity_poly.pdbx_seq_one_letter_code
_entity_poly.pdbx_strand_id
1 'polypeptide(L)'
;MLVCHLNIRGIFSLVLALAIASVVPCWGGPLEEANRLFEEKSYALALKKYDEILATSSTQAIAREALCRKAECLIALHENAAAERTLSELEKSAEEDRWTAIAAWKLAFLAGQRGLSPEDTSHTLKRLDRAERILSVAAPSLLTDLYRDVVRTIAPQVPWGNAEWRVRFLPYYDKLIAKLKDPNEIAEAHWAKAQFRRGLQEPDSERQWLDAMRMLVREFPDTAVAPRAQAELARHVQASGKLAAALAEWKRLLERWPQSEEAGQAREEIRAITLEHISITPRPFQVSPNERIELLLQARNLHSVSVALYRVSPKQLLEAGDPDNFNLSVLASGSPVLKKEVPLPVGEDYRPTTTSVVLQSESTEPDDRLPKGLYVVEAKGGNARAYQILAVSELLLVTKSAGQRLDVWSVDAATGRPIAGAEISLRTRGKQPPSQSKTQRFRSQENGVQSVQSDGDGLASFQIESRRGALIVARFGEDIAFVRLPAYATERWDSRNVVYVYTDRPVYRPTEKVGWKAIIRVQREGKYENVAGQTFRVEITDSRGARVLQDEFVANEFGTISGEVALGQQAPLGVYHIHVSDRATRTHGYTSFRVEEYKKPEYEVRVSTIEKIYKVGTTIRARVQAQYYFGAPVANAHVRYEVRRQPRWWWMSYERFAQRGQDLPDWFESERAEQRVKPRAVGAEIVATGEGSTDEQGTFEFDFTAEAVGESQKSAQSQFESYEFVIEATVTDASRRAISGATSAIVGGKALVTLVSTERSIYVPGETVKARIATRNLRGDSVASSGTLYVEKLQWDPAAEKDLVTTIVEERIELPQEGNWLYAWRAPEGQAGRYRILYIADDPFGGTSTGQAEITIADPSTRDIQVRYQGIQLVLDRGSYQPGEVARVLVLSEWIDAHAWLWVDTGTGHIEQKVLPLRYRTTFVELPITEAFVPNSELHVIVVRDKHVFRDSREIIVPPTRQVLNIHARFDRDSYRPRQRGVLRLEAKTWDGKPVEGEFSVAIYDKALEYIADSFRPDIRSAFYGKKRYLHSYFDFSYNELQKHGLSMPPPTQYDVIYQNEYESPRRAIGRADLRERKMLAAAPTMARSEAEAVPASAAMDMAKEEGGAPLVRRDFRDRILWQPVLKTNSDGLAEIEVAFPDSLTTWKADVVGVTQSHLVGNVTTE
;
A
#
# COMPACT_ATOMS: atom_id res chain seq x y z
N MET A 1 18.09 32.15 -52.03
CA MET A 1 18.43 31.35 -53.23
C MET A 1 17.64 30.04 -53.13
N LEU A 2 16.51 29.92 -53.83
CA LEU A 2 15.70 28.70 -53.87
C LEU A 2 15.57 28.24 -55.32
N VAL A 3 15.65 26.93 -55.56
CA VAL A 3 15.73 26.33 -56.89
C VAL A 3 14.41 25.66 -57.28
N CYS A 4 14.03 25.82 -58.55
CA CYS A 4 12.79 25.31 -59.14
C CYS A 4 12.97 24.01 -59.94
N HIS A 5 11.81 23.48 -60.35
CA HIS A 5 11.54 22.45 -61.37
C HIS A 5 11.69 20.99 -60.94
N LEU A 6 10.59 20.22 -60.84
CA LEU A 6 9.54 19.81 -61.80
C LEU A 6 9.91 18.52 -62.55
N ASN A 7 9.16 17.44 -62.29
CA ASN A 7 9.22 16.23 -63.09
C ASN A 7 7.85 15.52 -63.20
N ILE A 8 6.94 16.14 -63.97
CA ILE A 8 6.14 15.59 -65.08
C ILE A 8 5.26 14.32 -64.88
N ARG A 9 5.53 13.40 -63.93
CA ARG A 9 4.71 12.18 -63.74
C ARG A 9 3.36 12.41 -63.04
N GLY A 10 3.23 13.43 -62.20
CA GLY A 10 2.00 13.69 -61.44
C GLY A 10 0.82 14.27 -62.24
N ILE A 11 1.09 14.94 -63.37
CA ILE A 11 0.06 15.67 -64.13
C ILE A 11 -0.71 14.74 -65.09
N PHE A 12 -0.04 13.72 -65.65
CA PHE A 12 -0.71 12.73 -66.52
C PHE A 12 -1.73 11.86 -65.78
N SER A 13 -1.45 11.48 -64.52
CA SER A 13 -2.41 10.73 -63.69
C SER A 13 -3.63 11.58 -63.29
N LEU A 14 -3.46 12.89 -63.10
CA LEU A 14 -4.59 13.77 -62.75
C LEU A 14 -5.51 14.01 -63.95
N VAL A 15 -4.96 14.17 -65.16
CA VAL A 15 -5.73 14.36 -66.40
C VAL A 15 -6.44 13.06 -66.82
N LEU A 16 -5.84 11.90 -66.59
CA LEU A 16 -6.50 10.61 -66.87
C LEU A 16 -7.64 10.30 -65.87
N ALA A 17 -7.48 10.69 -64.60
CA ALA A 17 -8.56 10.58 -63.60
C ALA A 17 -9.73 11.56 -63.88
N LEU A 18 -9.44 12.78 -64.35
CA LEU A 18 -10.46 13.77 -64.71
C LEU A 18 -11.17 13.49 -66.05
N ALA A 19 -10.64 12.61 -66.90
CA ALA A 19 -11.24 12.24 -68.19
C ALA A 19 -12.18 11.02 -68.15
N ILE A 20 -12.17 10.23 -67.06
CA ILE A 20 -13.05 9.06 -66.87
C ILE A 20 -14.25 9.40 -65.96
N ALA A 21 -14.23 10.54 -65.27
CA ALA A 21 -15.33 11.04 -64.44
C ALA A 21 -16.50 11.67 -65.25
N SER A 22 -16.41 11.71 -66.58
CA SER A 22 -17.48 12.15 -67.47
C SER A 22 -17.99 10.99 -68.33
N VAL A 23 -19.32 10.83 -68.40
CA VAL A 23 -20.07 9.74 -69.08
C VAL A 23 -20.32 8.48 -68.23
N VAL A 24 -21.10 8.65 -67.16
CA VAL A 24 -22.18 7.70 -66.79
C VAL A 24 -23.41 8.53 -66.40
N PRO A 25 -24.64 8.22 -66.88
CA PRO A 25 -25.84 8.98 -66.50
C PRO A 25 -26.21 8.75 -65.04
N CYS A 26 -26.55 9.82 -64.31
CA CYS A 26 -27.15 9.73 -62.98
C CYS A 26 -28.59 9.19 -63.07
N TRP A 27 -28.75 7.88 -62.96
CA TRP A 27 -30.04 7.20 -62.70
C TRP A 27 -29.89 6.28 -61.50
N GLY A 28 -29.49 6.86 -60.37
CA GLY A 28 -29.52 6.22 -59.06
C GLY A 28 -30.37 7.04 -58.10
N GLY A 29 -31.19 6.37 -57.29
CA GLY A 29 -32.05 7.05 -56.32
C GLY A 29 -31.25 7.70 -55.17
N PRO A 30 -31.87 8.55 -54.34
CA PRO A 30 -31.18 9.24 -53.24
C PRO A 30 -30.37 8.29 -52.33
N LEU A 31 -30.86 7.06 -52.10
CA LEU A 31 -30.18 6.03 -51.31
C LEU A 31 -28.86 5.54 -51.95
N GLU A 32 -28.77 5.45 -53.28
CA GLU A 32 -27.54 5.01 -53.95
C GLU A 32 -26.46 6.11 -53.90
N GLU A 33 -26.84 7.38 -53.98
CA GLU A 33 -25.91 8.49 -53.76
C GLU A 33 -25.36 8.47 -52.32
N ALA A 34 -26.22 8.25 -51.32
CA ALA A 34 -25.83 8.14 -49.92
C ALA A 34 -24.92 6.92 -49.67
N ASN A 35 -25.27 5.75 -50.22
CA ASN A 35 -24.46 4.54 -50.15
C ASN A 35 -23.09 4.71 -50.82
N ARG A 36 -23.00 5.40 -51.97
CA ARG A 36 -21.71 5.71 -52.60
C ARG A 36 -20.84 6.59 -51.70
N LEU A 37 -21.40 7.65 -51.11
CA LEU A 37 -20.66 8.53 -50.18
C LEU A 37 -20.19 7.77 -48.93
N PHE A 38 -20.96 6.77 -48.48
CA PHE A 38 -20.56 5.89 -47.39
C PHE A 38 -19.38 4.98 -47.76
N GLU A 39 -19.42 4.36 -48.95
CA GLU A 39 -18.33 3.51 -49.48
C GLU A 39 -17.04 4.32 -49.74
N GLU A 40 -17.18 5.57 -50.21
CA GLU A 40 -16.10 6.57 -50.32
C GLU A 40 -15.58 7.08 -48.97
N LYS A 41 -16.14 6.59 -47.84
CA LYS A 41 -15.79 6.97 -46.45
C LYS A 41 -16.04 8.44 -46.12
N SER A 42 -16.88 9.12 -46.89
CA SER A 42 -17.29 10.51 -46.67
C SER A 42 -18.42 10.58 -45.64
N TYR A 43 -18.21 10.01 -44.45
CA TYR A 43 -19.26 9.68 -43.48
C TYR A 43 -20.14 10.87 -43.05
N ALA A 44 -19.58 12.08 -42.93
CA ALA A 44 -20.38 13.27 -42.58
C ALA A 44 -21.32 13.73 -43.72
N LEU A 45 -20.92 13.55 -44.98
CA LEU A 45 -21.75 13.84 -46.16
C LEU A 45 -22.80 12.75 -46.36
N ALA A 46 -22.41 11.48 -46.19
CA ALA A 46 -23.32 10.34 -46.23
C ALA A 46 -24.38 10.43 -45.12
N LEU A 47 -24.00 10.77 -43.88
CA LEU A 47 -24.89 10.99 -42.74
C LEU A 47 -25.99 12.01 -43.07
N LYS A 48 -25.61 13.19 -43.59
CA LYS A 48 -26.56 14.22 -44.00
C LYS A 48 -27.51 13.71 -45.09
N LYS A 49 -27.02 12.92 -46.05
CA LYS A 49 -27.86 12.31 -47.09
C LYS A 49 -28.82 11.26 -46.54
N TYR A 50 -28.41 10.44 -45.58
CA TYR A 50 -29.32 9.53 -44.88
C TYR A 50 -30.38 10.29 -44.07
N ASP A 51 -30.05 11.42 -43.44
CA ASP A 51 -31.05 12.28 -42.79
C ASP A 51 -32.06 12.88 -43.79
N GLU A 52 -31.60 13.37 -44.95
CA GLU A 52 -32.47 13.84 -46.05
C GLU A 52 -33.41 12.71 -46.54
N ILE A 53 -32.90 11.48 -46.67
CA ILE A 53 -33.69 10.29 -47.04
C ILE A 53 -34.72 9.94 -45.96
N LEU A 54 -34.33 9.94 -44.68
CA LEU A 54 -35.21 9.59 -43.57
C LEU A 54 -36.34 10.62 -43.36
N ALA A 55 -36.11 11.88 -43.70
CA ALA A 55 -37.13 12.93 -43.67
C ALA A 55 -38.14 12.87 -44.83
N THR A 56 -37.84 12.14 -45.91
CA THR A 56 -38.61 12.18 -47.18
C THR A 56 -39.11 10.82 -47.68
N SER A 57 -38.64 9.71 -47.12
CA SER A 57 -38.96 8.36 -47.60
C SER A 57 -40.37 7.89 -47.24
N SER A 58 -41.11 7.42 -48.25
CA SER A 58 -42.44 6.80 -48.10
C SER A 58 -42.41 5.27 -47.99
N THR A 59 -41.25 4.63 -48.11
CA THR A 59 -41.11 3.15 -48.09
C THR A 59 -40.24 2.67 -46.92
N GLN A 60 -40.80 1.73 -46.16
CA GLN A 60 -40.23 1.22 -44.91
C GLN A 60 -38.86 0.53 -45.09
N ALA A 61 -38.64 -0.16 -46.21
CA ALA A 61 -37.37 -0.84 -46.51
C ALA A 61 -36.19 0.14 -46.71
N ILE A 62 -36.42 1.26 -47.44
CA ILE A 62 -35.39 2.29 -47.69
C ILE A 62 -35.04 3.01 -46.39
N ALA A 63 -36.04 3.36 -45.57
CA ALA A 63 -35.81 4.00 -44.28
C ALA A 63 -34.99 3.12 -43.32
N ARG A 64 -35.23 1.80 -43.28
CA ARG A 64 -34.50 0.87 -42.41
C ARG A 64 -33.04 0.67 -42.82
N GLU A 65 -32.78 0.61 -44.13
CA GLU A 65 -31.41 0.62 -44.67
C GLU A 65 -30.69 1.93 -44.34
N ALA A 66 -31.35 3.08 -44.56
CA ALA A 66 -30.80 4.40 -44.23
C ALA A 66 -30.54 4.59 -42.73
N LEU A 67 -31.40 4.09 -41.83
CA LEU A 67 -31.15 4.10 -40.37
C LEU A 67 -29.90 3.30 -40.00
N CYS A 68 -29.73 2.11 -40.58
CA CYS A 68 -28.57 1.27 -40.30
C CYS A 68 -27.26 1.94 -40.78
N ARG A 69 -27.24 2.46 -42.01
CA ARG A 69 -26.09 3.17 -42.57
C ARG A 69 -25.79 4.50 -41.87
N LYS A 70 -26.83 5.24 -41.46
CA LYS A 70 -26.71 6.41 -40.58
C LYS A 70 -25.97 6.06 -39.29
N ALA A 71 -26.36 4.98 -38.63
CA ALA A 71 -25.66 4.53 -37.41
C ALA A 71 -24.20 4.15 -37.69
N GLU A 72 -23.90 3.51 -38.82
CA GLU A 72 -22.50 3.23 -39.21
C GLU A 72 -21.67 4.51 -39.42
N CYS A 73 -22.24 5.55 -40.04
CA CYS A 73 -21.60 6.86 -40.13
C CYS A 73 -21.32 7.45 -38.74
N LEU A 74 -22.29 7.39 -37.84
CA LEU A 74 -22.15 7.92 -36.48
C LEU A 74 -21.06 7.18 -35.68
N ILE A 75 -20.95 5.85 -35.81
CA ILE A 75 -19.84 5.08 -35.21
C ILE A 75 -18.49 5.51 -35.79
N ALA A 76 -18.40 5.66 -37.13
CA ALA A 76 -17.17 6.08 -37.81
C ALA A 76 -16.75 7.53 -37.47
N LEU A 77 -17.70 8.38 -37.07
CA LEU A 77 -17.48 9.74 -36.57
C LEU A 77 -17.30 9.82 -35.04
N HIS A 78 -17.23 8.67 -34.35
CA HIS A 78 -17.14 8.53 -32.88
C HIS A 78 -18.36 9.05 -32.08
N GLU A 79 -19.51 9.27 -32.73
CA GLU A 79 -20.78 9.65 -32.09
C GLU A 79 -21.56 8.44 -31.54
N ASN A 80 -20.88 7.58 -30.79
CA ASN A 80 -21.40 6.28 -30.32
C ASN A 80 -22.75 6.37 -29.58
N ALA A 81 -22.99 7.44 -28.81
CA ALA A 81 -24.23 7.65 -28.07
C ALA A 81 -25.43 8.11 -28.96
N ALA A 82 -25.17 8.59 -30.17
CA ALA A 82 -26.19 8.82 -31.19
C ALA A 82 -26.45 7.53 -31.99
N ALA A 83 -25.38 6.83 -32.39
CA ALA A 83 -25.46 5.55 -33.09
C ALA A 83 -26.32 4.52 -32.33
N GLU A 84 -26.12 4.36 -31.01
CA GLU A 84 -26.92 3.45 -30.19
C GLU A 84 -28.41 3.78 -30.16
N ARG A 85 -28.79 5.05 -30.20
CA ARG A 85 -30.21 5.46 -30.23
C ARG A 85 -30.84 5.01 -31.55
N THR A 86 -30.19 5.34 -32.67
CA THR A 86 -30.63 4.93 -34.02
C THR A 86 -30.70 3.41 -34.18
N LEU A 87 -29.72 2.66 -33.66
CA LEU A 87 -29.74 1.19 -33.70
C LEU A 87 -30.80 0.59 -32.76
N SER A 88 -31.04 1.20 -31.60
CA SER A 88 -32.06 0.74 -30.64
C SER A 88 -33.48 0.94 -31.19
N GLU A 89 -33.72 2.01 -31.96
CA GLU A 89 -34.98 2.23 -32.66
C GLU A 89 -35.23 1.14 -33.71
N LEU A 90 -34.19 0.80 -34.49
CA LEU A 90 -34.25 -0.26 -35.50
C LEU A 90 -34.45 -1.66 -34.88
N GLU A 91 -33.77 -1.97 -33.78
CA GLU A 91 -33.90 -3.25 -33.05
C GLU A 91 -35.29 -3.44 -32.40
N LYS A 92 -35.86 -2.37 -31.83
CA LYS A 92 -37.18 -2.39 -31.17
C LYS A 92 -38.34 -2.57 -32.14
N SER A 93 -38.12 -2.47 -33.44
CA SER A 93 -39.15 -2.71 -34.44
C SER A 93 -39.63 -4.17 -34.44
N ALA A 94 -40.92 -4.37 -34.74
CA ALA A 94 -41.54 -5.70 -34.79
C ALA A 94 -41.15 -6.51 -36.04
N GLU A 95 -40.49 -5.89 -37.02
CA GLU A 95 -40.06 -6.54 -38.26
C GLU A 95 -38.77 -7.34 -38.03
N GLU A 96 -38.79 -8.61 -38.40
CA GLU A 96 -37.65 -9.53 -38.28
C GLU A 96 -36.86 -9.59 -39.60
N ASP A 97 -36.24 -8.47 -39.97
CA ASP A 97 -35.48 -8.32 -41.22
C ASP A 97 -33.95 -8.26 -41.01
N ARG A 98 -33.19 -8.30 -42.12
CA ARG A 98 -31.72 -8.23 -42.11
C ARG A 98 -31.20 -7.02 -41.31
N TRP A 99 -31.93 -5.91 -41.33
CA TRP A 99 -31.53 -4.66 -40.67
C TRP A 99 -31.73 -4.70 -39.16
N THR A 100 -32.81 -5.30 -38.65
CA THR A 100 -33.01 -5.59 -37.21
C THR A 100 -31.86 -6.44 -36.66
N ALA A 101 -31.44 -7.46 -37.41
CA ALA A 101 -30.37 -8.34 -36.97
C ALA A 101 -29.00 -7.65 -36.98
N ILE A 102 -28.68 -6.87 -38.02
CA ILE A 102 -27.46 -6.05 -38.05
C ILE A 102 -27.47 -5.03 -36.89
N ALA A 103 -28.63 -4.45 -36.56
CA ALA A 103 -28.76 -3.50 -35.46
C ALA A 103 -28.44 -4.13 -34.10
N ALA A 104 -29.02 -5.29 -33.80
CA ALA A 104 -28.74 -6.07 -32.60
C ALA A 104 -27.24 -6.39 -32.42
N TRP A 105 -26.55 -6.75 -33.51
CA TRP A 105 -25.11 -6.99 -33.49
C TRP A 105 -24.26 -5.73 -33.28
N LYS A 106 -24.63 -4.60 -33.90
CA LYS A 106 -23.92 -3.33 -33.68
C LYS A 106 -24.16 -2.76 -32.28
N LEU A 107 -25.33 -2.99 -31.68
CA LEU A 107 -25.58 -2.69 -30.26
C LEU A 107 -24.70 -3.53 -29.34
N ALA A 108 -24.53 -4.83 -29.63
CA ALA A 108 -23.60 -5.69 -28.89
C ALA A 108 -22.13 -5.21 -28.99
N PHE A 109 -21.71 -4.76 -30.18
CA PHE A 109 -20.38 -4.17 -30.40
C PHE A 109 -20.16 -2.88 -29.58
N LEU A 110 -21.13 -1.96 -29.57
CA LEU A 110 -21.03 -0.70 -28.83
C LEU A 110 -21.10 -0.90 -27.31
N ALA A 111 -21.90 -1.86 -26.83
CA ALA A 111 -21.88 -2.30 -25.45
C ALA A 111 -20.50 -2.89 -25.06
N GLY A 112 -19.89 -3.68 -25.95
CA GLY A 112 -18.52 -4.17 -25.81
C GLY A 112 -17.52 -3.04 -25.51
N GLN A 113 -17.50 -1.98 -26.33
CA GLN A 113 -16.58 -0.85 -26.16
C GLN A 113 -16.67 -0.11 -24.80
N ARG A 114 -17.76 -0.30 -24.04
CA ARG A 114 -17.94 0.30 -22.70
C ARG A 114 -17.56 -0.63 -21.55
N GLY A 115 -17.29 -1.90 -21.84
CA GLY A 115 -17.17 -2.98 -20.88
C GLY A 115 -18.54 -3.57 -20.53
N LEU A 116 -18.69 -4.89 -20.66
CA LEU A 116 -19.95 -5.59 -20.45
C LEU A 116 -20.17 -5.93 -18.97
N SER A 117 -21.26 -5.45 -18.37
CA SER A 117 -21.76 -5.98 -17.09
C SER A 117 -22.43 -7.35 -17.28
N PRO A 118 -22.67 -8.14 -16.20
CA PRO A 118 -23.41 -9.40 -16.28
C PRO A 118 -24.86 -9.27 -16.82
N GLU A 119 -25.47 -8.09 -16.70
CA GLU A 119 -26.81 -7.81 -17.22
C GLU A 119 -26.79 -7.41 -18.70
N ASP A 120 -25.87 -6.52 -19.09
CA ASP A 120 -25.60 -6.19 -20.51
C ASP A 120 -25.27 -7.44 -21.30
N THR A 121 -24.51 -8.34 -20.68
CA THR A 121 -24.20 -9.70 -21.09
C THR A 121 -25.51 -10.48 -21.37
N SER A 122 -26.38 -10.72 -20.39
CA SER A 122 -27.63 -11.49 -20.61
C SER A 122 -28.53 -10.88 -21.70
N HIS A 123 -28.65 -9.55 -21.74
CA HIS A 123 -29.39 -8.85 -22.79
C HIS A 123 -28.74 -9.02 -24.16
N THR A 124 -27.41 -8.90 -24.25
CA THR A 124 -26.67 -9.10 -25.48
C THR A 124 -26.90 -10.51 -26.03
N LEU A 125 -26.75 -11.59 -25.26
CA LEU A 125 -27.02 -12.95 -25.78
C LEU A 125 -28.42 -13.09 -26.38
N LYS A 126 -29.46 -12.54 -25.73
CA LYS A 126 -30.84 -12.61 -26.25
C LYS A 126 -31.01 -11.87 -27.58
N ARG A 127 -30.35 -10.72 -27.72
CA ARG A 127 -30.29 -9.93 -28.98
C ARG A 127 -29.57 -10.71 -30.08
N LEU A 128 -28.43 -11.32 -29.75
CA LEU A 128 -27.61 -12.10 -30.69
C LEU A 128 -28.31 -13.39 -31.13
N ASP A 129 -28.94 -14.13 -30.22
CA ASP A 129 -29.73 -15.32 -30.53
C ASP A 129 -30.93 -14.99 -31.42
N ARG A 130 -31.56 -13.80 -31.26
CA ARG A 130 -32.58 -13.29 -32.18
C ARG A 130 -31.98 -12.96 -33.55
N ALA A 131 -30.87 -12.23 -33.58
CA ALA A 131 -30.20 -11.84 -34.81
C ALA A 131 -29.70 -13.03 -35.64
N GLU A 132 -29.15 -14.09 -35.02
CA GLU A 132 -28.76 -15.31 -35.71
C GLU A 132 -29.96 -16.03 -36.36
N ARG A 133 -31.11 -16.10 -35.66
CA ARG A 133 -32.34 -16.68 -36.25
C ARG A 133 -32.79 -15.91 -37.49
N ILE A 134 -32.80 -14.57 -37.41
CA ILE A 134 -33.18 -13.70 -38.53
C ILE A 134 -32.19 -13.83 -39.71
N LEU A 135 -30.89 -13.91 -39.44
CA LEU A 135 -29.87 -14.01 -40.49
C LEU A 135 -29.65 -15.42 -41.04
N SER A 136 -30.25 -16.45 -40.43
CA SER A 136 -30.15 -17.83 -40.94
C SER A 136 -30.74 -18.04 -42.35
N VAL A 137 -31.57 -17.09 -42.83
CA VAL A 137 -32.12 -17.02 -44.19
C VAL A 137 -31.51 -15.90 -45.05
N ALA A 138 -30.48 -15.20 -44.56
CA ALA A 138 -29.84 -14.09 -45.26
C ALA A 138 -28.68 -14.53 -46.19
N ALA A 139 -28.22 -13.59 -47.03
CA ALA A 139 -27.16 -13.84 -48.00
C ALA A 139 -25.84 -14.32 -47.33
N PRO A 140 -25.11 -15.30 -47.90
CA PRO A 140 -23.93 -15.89 -47.27
C PRO A 140 -22.78 -14.92 -46.94
N SER A 141 -22.63 -13.83 -47.70
CA SER A 141 -21.62 -12.78 -47.45
C SER A 141 -21.86 -12.07 -46.11
N LEU A 142 -23.09 -11.60 -45.89
CA LEU A 142 -23.48 -10.88 -44.68
C LEU A 142 -23.25 -11.70 -43.41
N LEU A 143 -23.51 -13.02 -43.46
CA LEU A 143 -23.18 -13.95 -42.38
C LEU A 143 -21.67 -14.07 -42.12
N THR A 144 -20.84 -13.99 -43.17
CA THR A 144 -19.38 -14.11 -43.06
C THR A 144 -18.77 -12.87 -42.40
N ASP A 145 -19.19 -11.69 -42.84
CA ASP A 145 -18.76 -10.41 -42.27
C ASP A 145 -19.22 -10.28 -40.81
N LEU A 146 -20.45 -10.73 -40.53
CA LEU A 146 -20.95 -10.81 -39.17
C LEU A 146 -20.04 -11.65 -38.27
N TYR A 147 -19.83 -12.94 -38.59
CA TYR A 147 -19.04 -13.85 -37.75
C TYR A 147 -17.59 -13.35 -37.57
N ARG A 148 -17.03 -12.70 -38.59
CA ARG A 148 -15.73 -12.03 -38.57
C ARG A 148 -15.69 -10.91 -37.52
N ASP A 149 -16.71 -10.06 -37.48
CA ASP A 149 -16.82 -8.97 -36.49
C ASP A 149 -17.04 -9.52 -35.06
N VAL A 150 -17.87 -10.55 -34.86
CA VAL A 150 -18.07 -11.18 -33.53
C VAL A 150 -16.74 -11.63 -32.93
N VAL A 151 -15.99 -12.41 -33.71
CA VAL A 151 -14.70 -12.99 -33.34
C VAL A 151 -13.66 -11.93 -33.04
N ARG A 152 -13.63 -10.85 -33.82
CA ARG A 152 -12.61 -9.79 -33.67
C ARG A 152 -12.91 -8.80 -32.54
N THR A 153 -14.18 -8.54 -32.26
CA THR A 153 -14.57 -7.38 -31.43
C THR A 153 -15.17 -7.75 -30.08
N ILE A 154 -15.95 -8.83 -29.99
CA ILE A 154 -16.64 -9.23 -28.77
C ILE A 154 -15.85 -10.29 -28.01
N ALA A 155 -15.34 -11.32 -28.69
CA ALA A 155 -14.61 -12.43 -28.04
C ALA A 155 -13.41 -11.98 -27.16
N PRO A 156 -12.60 -10.95 -27.52
CA PRO A 156 -11.52 -10.47 -26.67
C PRO A 156 -11.97 -9.74 -25.39
N GLN A 157 -13.23 -9.31 -25.32
CA GLN A 157 -13.77 -8.49 -24.22
C GLN A 157 -14.59 -9.32 -23.20
N VAL A 158 -14.66 -10.64 -23.38
CA VAL A 158 -15.42 -11.56 -22.53
C VAL A 158 -14.71 -11.78 -21.18
N PRO A 159 -15.39 -11.64 -20.02
CA PRO A 159 -14.74 -11.74 -18.70
C PRO A 159 -14.12 -13.09 -18.26
N TRP A 160 -13.25 -12.94 -17.25
CA TRP A 160 -12.36 -13.91 -16.57
C TRP A 160 -12.90 -15.33 -16.27
N GLY A 161 -14.19 -15.60 -15.97
CA GLY A 161 -15.26 -14.71 -15.50
C GLY A 161 -16.66 -15.24 -15.75
N ASN A 162 -16.94 -15.82 -16.93
CA ASN A 162 -18.23 -16.47 -17.23
C ASN A 162 -18.04 -17.69 -18.15
N ALA A 163 -18.41 -18.88 -17.66
CA ALA A 163 -18.22 -20.15 -18.36
C ALA A 163 -19.12 -20.33 -19.60
N GLU A 164 -20.38 -19.87 -19.54
CA GLU A 164 -21.34 -20.07 -20.63
C GLU A 164 -20.98 -19.27 -21.89
N TRP A 165 -20.45 -18.07 -21.70
CA TRP A 165 -20.01 -17.21 -22.80
C TRP A 165 -18.85 -17.83 -23.58
N ARG A 166 -17.89 -18.40 -22.86
CA ARG A 166 -16.68 -18.99 -23.42
C ARG A 166 -16.99 -20.08 -24.43
N VAL A 167 -17.84 -21.03 -24.04
CA VAL A 167 -18.20 -22.17 -24.91
C VAL A 167 -18.97 -21.70 -26.15
N ARG A 168 -19.80 -20.64 -26.04
CA ARG A 168 -20.63 -20.13 -27.15
C ARG A 168 -19.87 -19.51 -28.32
N PHE A 169 -18.64 -19.00 -28.17
CA PHE A 169 -17.89 -18.44 -29.32
C PHE A 169 -17.19 -19.49 -30.19
N LEU A 170 -16.91 -20.69 -29.68
CA LEU A 170 -16.23 -21.73 -30.45
C LEU A 170 -17.02 -22.13 -31.73
N PRO A 171 -18.36 -22.30 -31.69
CA PRO A 171 -19.19 -22.44 -32.89
C PRO A 171 -19.13 -21.26 -33.88
N TYR A 172 -18.89 -20.02 -33.43
CA TYR A 172 -18.78 -18.87 -34.34
C TYR A 172 -17.49 -18.95 -35.17
N TYR A 173 -16.39 -19.40 -34.59
CA TYR A 173 -15.18 -19.71 -35.37
C TYR A 173 -15.45 -20.81 -36.41
N ASP A 174 -16.16 -21.89 -36.05
CA ASP A 174 -16.50 -22.97 -37.00
C ASP A 174 -17.41 -22.47 -38.14
N LYS A 175 -18.45 -21.69 -37.82
CA LYS A 175 -19.35 -21.05 -38.78
C LYS A 175 -18.62 -20.06 -39.71
N LEU A 176 -17.63 -19.33 -39.19
CA LEU A 176 -16.78 -18.41 -39.95
C LEU A 176 -15.87 -19.19 -40.91
N ILE A 177 -15.08 -20.14 -40.37
CA ILE A 177 -14.14 -20.97 -41.12
C ILE A 177 -14.83 -21.67 -42.30
N ALA A 178 -16.02 -22.24 -42.09
CA ALA A 178 -16.80 -22.91 -43.14
C ALA A 178 -17.28 -21.99 -44.29
N LYS A 179 -17.14 -20.67 -44.16
CA LYS A 179 -17.53 -19.66 -45.16
C LYS A 179 -16.35 -18.90 -45.78
N LEU A 180 -15.20 -18.88 -45.10
CA LEU A 180 -13.98 -18.27 -45.62
C LEU A 180 -13.43 -19.06 -46.82
N LYS A 181 -12.73 -18.37 -47.73
CA LYS A 181 -12.16 -18.95 -48.95
C LYS A 181 -10.67 -18.67 -49.14
N ASP A 182 -10.15 -17.60 -48.53
CA ASP A 182 -8.71 -17.31 -48.52
C ASP A 182 -8.02 -18.20 -47.48
N PRO A 183 -7.04 -19.04 -47.85
CA PRO A 183 -6.27 -19.86 -46.91
C PRO A 183 -5.64 -19.06 -45.77
N ASN A 184 -5.26 -17.79 -45.98
CA ASN A 184 -4.71 -16.94 -44.91
C ASN A 184 -5.77 -16.56 -43.88
N GLU A 185 -6.97 -16.15 -44.32
CA GLU A 185 -8.08 -15.84 -43.40
C GLU A 185 -8.54 -17.09 -42.65
N ILE A 186 -8.56 -18.25 -43.32
CA ILE A 186 -8.88 -19.54 -42.71
C ILE A 186 -7.85 -19.90 -41.63
N ALA A 187 -6.55 -19.76 -41.92
CA ALA A 187 -5.47 -20.04 -40.97
C ALA A 187 -5.51 -19.10 -39.75
N GLU A 188 -5.70 -17.79 -39.95
CA GLU A 188 -5.84 -16.82 -38.85
C GLU A 188 -7.09 -17.11 -37.99
N ALA A 189 -8.20 -17.51 -38.60
CA ALA A 189 -9.41 -17.89 -37.85
C ALA A 189 -9.18 -19.16 -37.00
N HIS A 190 -8.50 -20.18 -37.54
CA HIS A 190 -8.11 -21.38 -36.79
C HIS A 190 -7.11 -21.09 -35.67
N TRP A 191 -6.13 -20.21 -35.90
CA TRP A 191 -5.18 -19.75 -34.89
C TRP A 191 -5.88 -19.04 -33.74
N ALA A 192 -6.72 -18.04 -34.05
CA ALA A 192 -7.48 -17.31 -33.05
C ALA A 192 -8.42 -18.24 -32.25
N LYS A 193 -9.08 -19.20 -32.90
CA LYS A 193 -9.88 -20.24 -32.22
C LYS A 193 -9.05 -21.06 -31.24
N ALA A 194 -7.85 -21.47 -31.64
CA ALA A 194 -6.97 -22.27 -30.80
C ALA A 194 -6.48 -21.48 -29.58
N GLN A 195 -6.01 -20.23 -29.76
CA GLN A 195 -5.56 -19.38 -28.65
C GLN A 195 -6.71 -19.07 -27.67
N PHE A 196 -7.91 -18.78 -28.19
CA PHE A 196 -9.11 -18.60 -27.37
C PHE A 196 -9.43 -19.87 -26.56
N ARG A 197 -9.40 -21.06 -27.18
CA ARG A 197 -9.61 -22.35 -26.50
C ARG A 197 -8.57 -22.64 -25.42
N ARG A 198 -7.29 -22.34 -25.64
CA ARG A 198 -6.21 -22.49 -24.64
C ARG A 198 -6.46 -21.63 -23.40
N GLY A 199 -7.04 -20.43 -23.56
CA GLY A 199 -7.43 -19.57 -22.46
C GLY A 199 -8.57 -20.11 -21.58
N LEU A 200 -9.31 -21.13 -22.03
CA LEU A 200 -10.44 -21.69 -21.27
C LEU A 200 -10.01 -22.59 -20.11
N GLN A 201 -8.76 -23.10 -20.13
CA GLN A 201 -8.20 -24.00 -19.11
C GLN A 201 -9.02 -25.29 -18.87
N GLU A 202 -9.77 -25.75 -19.88
CA GLU A 202 -10.48 -27.03 -19.84
C GLU A 202 -9.50 -28.23 -19.87
N PRO A 203 -9.85 -29.41 -19.32
CA PRO A 203 -8.94 -30.55 -19.20
C PRO A 203 -8.26 -31.03 -20.49
N ASP A 204 -8.91 -30.87 -21.65
CA ASP A 204 -8.35 -31.22 -22.97
C ASP A 204 -7.84 -30.00 -23.77
N SER A 205 -7.96 -28.77 -23.24
CA SER A 205 -7.69 -27.53 -23.99
C SER A 205 -6.26 -27.45 -24.53
N GLU A 206 -5.26 -27.88 -23.77
CA GLU A 206 -3.86 -27.90 -24.21
C GLU A 206 -3.61 -28.92 -25.32
N ARG A 207 -4.18 -30.13 -25.20
CA ARG A 207 -4.07 -31.17 -26.24
C ARG A 207 -4.69 -30.68 -27.56
N GLN A 208 -5.89 -30.12 -27.50
CA GLN A 208 -6.59 -29.61 -28.68
C GLN A 208 -5.88 -28.38 -29.28
N TRP A 209 -5.24 -27.54 -28.45
CA TRP A 209 -4.39 -26.45 -28.92
C TRP A 209 -3.15 -26.98 -29.66
N LEU A 210 -2.45 -27.98 -29.12
CA LEU A 210 -1.30 -28.62 -29.80
C LEU A 210 -1.68 -29.23 -31.15
N ASP A 211 -2.82 -29.93 -31.21
CA ASP A 211 -3.32 -30.52 -32.45
C ASP A 211 -3.72 -29.45 -33.48
N ALA A 212 -4.26 -28.31 -33.03
CA ALA A 212 -4.52 -27.15 -33.89
C ALA A 212 -3.23 -26.49 -34.41
N MET A 213 -2.21 -26.31 -33.58
CA MET A 213 -0.90 -25.78 -34.03
C MET A 213 -0.25 -26.68 -35.06
N ARG A 214 -0.28 -28.01 -34.86
CA ARG A 214 0.23 -29.00 -35.84
C ARG A 214 -0.55 -28.97 -37.15
N MET A 215 -1.87 -28.82 -37.08
CA MET A 215 -2.73 -28.68 -38.26
C MET A 215 -2.36 -27.42 -39.05
N LEU A 216 -2.20 -26.25 -38.39
CA LEU A 216 -1.80 -25.00 -39.05
C LEU A 216 -0.46 -25.13 -39.79
N VAL A 217 0.54 -25.75 -39.16
CA VAL A 217 1.86 -26.03 -39.76
C VAL A 217 1.79 -27.01 -40.95
N ARG A 218 0.82 -27.93 -40.95
CA ARG A 218 0.66 -28.97 -41.97
C ARG A 218 -0.17 -28.51 -43.18
N GLU A 219 -1.31 -27.90 -42.92
CA GLU A 219 -2.36 -27.63 -43.93
C GLU A 219 -2.33 -26.20 -44.47
N PHE A 220 -1.71 -25.26 -43.76
CA PHE A 220 -1.60 -23.85 -44.16
C PHE A 220 -0.14 -23.36 -44.28
N PRO A 221 0.80 -24.14 -44.87
CA PRO A 221 2.24 -23.87 -44.76
C PRO A 221 2.72 -22.59 -45.44
N ASP A 222 1.99 -22.09 -46.43
CA ASP A 222 2.33 -20.87 -47.18
C ASP A 222 1.74 -19.59 -46.56
N THR A 223 1.12 -19.70 -45.36
CA THR A 223 0.51 -18.57 -44.64
C THR A 223 1.44 -18.01 -43.56
N ALA A 224 1.24 -16.74 -43.18
CA ALA A 224 1.98 -16.10 -42.09
C ALA A 224 1.74 -16.73 -40.70
N VAL A 225 0.72 -17.57 -40.56
CA VAL A 225 0.36 -18.27 -39.31
C VAL A 225 1.21 -19.52 -39.08
N ALA A 226 1.68 -20.19 -40.15
CA ALA A 226 2.46 -21.41 -40.02
C ALA A 226 3.78 -21.26 -39.23
N PRO A 227 4.64 -20.23 -39.47
CA PRO A 227 5.83 -20.03 -38.64
C PRO A 227 5.49 -19.67 -37.19
N ARG A 228 4.39 -18.95 -36.93
CA ARG A 228 3.88 -18.66 -35.57
C ARG A 228 3.50 -19.93 -34.81
N ALA A 229 2.75 -20.82 -35.47
CA ALA A 229 2.36 -22.11 -34.93
C ALA A 229 3.57 -23.03 -34.69
N GLN A 230 4.57 -23.02 -35.58
CA GLN A 230 5.82 -23.75 -35.38
C GLN A 230 6.61 -23.20 -34.16
N ALA A 231 6.67 -21.89 -33.96
CA ALA A 231 7.32 -21.26 -32.81
C ALA A 231 6.61 -21.58 -31.48
N GLU A 232 5.28 -21.60 -31.46
CA GLU A 232 4.49 -22.04 -30.29
C GLU A 232 4.75 -23.50 -29.93
N LEU A 233 4.80 -24.40 -30.93
CA LEU A 233 5.13 -25.81 -30.72
C LEU A 233 6.54 -25.96 -30.13
N ALA A 234 7.54 -25.27 -30.70
CA ALA A 234 8.90 -25.28 -30.20
C ALA A 234 8.98 -24.79 -28.73
N ARG A 235 8.28 -23.69 -28.39
CA ARG A 235 8.19 -23.17 -27.02
C ARG A 235 7.52 -24.13 -26.04
N HIS A 236 6.42 -24.79 -26.42
CA HIS A 236 5.78 -25.80 -25.57
C HIS A 236 6.71 -27.00 -25.31
N VAL A 237 7.40 -27.51 -26.34
CA VAL A 237 8.37 -28.60 -26.19
C VAL A 237 9.55 -28.18 -25.30
N GLN A 238 10.03 -26.94 -25.45
CA GLN A 238 11.09 -26.36 -24.62
C GLN A 238 10.67 -26.23 -23.15
N ALA A 239 9.45 -25.75 -22.88
CA ALA A 239 8.87 -25.67 -21.54
C ALA A 239 8.73 -27.04 -20.86
N SER A 240 8.49 -28.12 -21.63
CA SER A 240 8.51 -29.50 -21.12
C SER A 240 9.92 -30.06 -20.82
N GLY A 241 10.97 -29.24 -20.96
CA GLY A 241 12.36 -29.62 -20.71
C GLY A 241 12.97 -30.57 -21.75
N LYS A 242 12.37 -30.68 -22.95
CA LYS A 242 12.81 -31.58 -24.03
C LYS A 242 13.65 -30.79 -25.05
N LEU A 243 14.82 -30.30 -24.62
CA LEU A 243 15.60 -29.31 -25.35
C LEU A 243 16.08 -29.77 -26.74
N ALA A 244 16.50 -31.03 -26.90
CA ALA A 244 16.83 -31.59 -28.22
C ALA A 244 15.65 -31.57 -29.22
N ALA A 245 14.44 -31.87 -28.75
CA ALA A 245 13.24 -31.84 -29.57
C ALA A 245 12.84 -30.38 -29.90
N ALA A 246 12.93 -29.46 -28.94
CA ALA A 246 12.72 -28.03 -29.18
C ALA A 246 13.71 -27.47 -30.20
N LEU A 247 15.00 -27.85 -30.09
CA LEU A 247 16.05 -27.49 -31.03
C LEU A 247 15.73 -27.97 -32.46
N ALA A 248 15.16 -29.17 -32.61
CA ALA A 248 14.69 -29.67 -33.90
C ALA A 248 13.53 -28.85 -34.45
N GLU A 249 12.53 -28.48 -33.63
CA GLU A 249 11.41 -27.65 -34.08
C GLU A 249 11.83 -26.22 -34.46
N TRP A 250 12.78 -25.62 -33.73
CA TRP A 250 13.35 -24.31 -34.08
C TRP A 250 14.17 -24.35 -35.38
N LYS A 251 14.94 -25.43 -35.61
CA LYS A 251 15.66 -25.62 -36.88
C LYS A 251 14.70 -25.76 -38.06
N ARG A 252 13.64 -26.57 -37.93
CA ARG A 252 12.58 -26.70 -38.95
C ARG A 252 11.91 -25.37 -39.29
N LEU A 253 11.72 -24.48 -38.31
CA LEU A 253 11.20 -23.13 -38.56
C LEU A 253 12.13 -22.35 -39.49
N LEU A 254 13.43 -22.32 -39.19
CA LEU A 254 14.43 -21.63 -40.02
C LEU A 254 14.63 -22.26 -41.40
N GLU A 255 14.54 -23.58 -41.52
CA GLU A 255 14.64 -24.30 -42.79
C GLU A 255 13.46 -23.98 -43.71
N ARG A 256 12.23 -23.91 -43.15
CA ARG A 256 11.00 -23.77 -43.92
C ARG A 256 10.56 -22.32 -44.13
N TRP A 257 10.86 -21.42 -43.18
CA TRP A 257 10.50 -20.00 -43.22
C TRP A 257 11.66 -19.07 -42.78
N PRO A 258 12.81 -19.07 -43.49
CA PRO A 258 14.01 -18.32 -43.09
C PRO A 258 13.84 -16.79 -43.03
N GLN A 259 12.79 -16.26 -43.68
CA GLN A 259 12.43 -14.84 -43.77
C GLN A 259 11.20 -14.45 -42.92
N SER A 260 10.65 -15.35 -42.10
CA SER A 260 9.53 -14.99 -41.21
C SER A 260 9.96 -14.06 -40.06
N GLU A 261 8.99 -13.41 -39.43
CA GLU A 261 9.19 -12.58 -38.24
C GLU A 261 9.80 -13.41 -37.08
N GLU A 262 9.33 -14.65 -36.94
CA GLU A 262 9.75 -15.61 -35.91
C GLU A 262 11.16 -16.18 -36.16
N ALA A 263 11.74 -16.00 -37.36
CA ALA A 263 13.09 -16.44 -37.67
C ALA A 263 14.16 -15.68 -36.86
N GLY A 264 13.84 -14.48 -36.35
CA GLY A 264 14.69 -13.80 -35.36
C GLY A 264 14.78 -14.60 -34.06
N GLN A 265 13.63 -14.86 -33.44
CA GLN A 265 13.50 -15.64 -32.21
C GLN A 265 14.13 -17.03 -32.34
N ALA A 266 13.87 -17.75 -33.43
CA ALA A 266 14.40 -19.10 -33.61
C ALA A 266 15.94 -19.14 -33.61
N ARG A 267 16.63 -18.12 -34.16
CA ARG A 267 18.10 -18.02 -34.09
C ARG A 267 18.59 -17.77 -32.66
N GLU A 268 17.88 -16.96 -31.88
CA GLU A 268 18.21 -16.68 -30.48
C GLU A 268 18.00 -17.90 -29.59
N GLU A 269 16.90 -18.63 -29.75
CA GLU A 269 16.59 -19.85 -28.98
C GLU A 269 17.52 -21.02 -29.35
N ILE A 270 17.83 -21.22 -30.63
CA ILE A 270 18.87 -22.19 -31.05
C ILE A 270 20.20 -21.86 -30.39
N ARG A 271 20.60 -20.57 -30.38
CA ARG A 271 21.82 -20.13 -29.71
C ARG A 271 21.72 -20.36 -28.20
N ALA A 272 20.58 -20.08 -27.57
CA ALA A 272 20.37 -20.25 -26.13
C ALA A 272 20.41 -21.73 -25.69
N ILE A 273 19.92 -22.66 -26.50
CA ILE A 273 20.00 -24.12 -26.23
C ILE A 273 21.43 -24.64 -26.45
N THR A 274 22.09 -24.21 -27.54
CA THR A 274 23.43 -24.69 -27.92
C THR A 274 24.59 -23.99 -27.20
N LEU A 275 24.36 -22.86 -26.51
CA LEU A 275 25.39 -22.14 -25.76
C LEU A 275 25.99 -23.01 -24.64
N GLU A 276 27.32 -23.13 -24.67
CA GLU A 276 28.14 -23.68 -23.59
C GLU A 276 27.83 -22.93 -22.28
N HIS A 277 27.51 -23.67 -21.21
CA HIS A 277 27.18 -23.07 -19.92
C HIS A 277 27.88 -23.82 -18.80
N ILE A 278 28.37 -23.08 -17.80
CA ILE A 278 28.97 -23.58 -16.57
C ILE A 278 28.45 -22.74 -15.40
N SER A 279 28.03 -23.38 -14.33
CA SER A 279 27.92 -22.79 -12.99
C SER A 279 28.67 -23.68 -11.99
N ILE A 280 29.27 -23.06 -10.96
CA ILE A 280 29.95 -23.81 -9.90
C ILE A 280 29.67 -23.18 -8.54
N THR A 281 29.26 -24.01 -7.58
CA THR A 281 28.75 -23.56 -6.28
C THR A 281 29.34 -24.41 -5.16
N PRO A 282 30.23 -23.88 -4.31
CA PRO A 282 30.69 -24.55 -3.10
C PRO A 282 29.55 -24.97 -2.15
N ARG A 283 29.72 -26.10 -1.49
CA ARG A 283 28.81 -26.64 -0.47
C ARG A 283 29.61 -27.22 0.70
N PRO A 284 29.79 -26.49 1.82
CA PRO A 284 29.42 -25.08 2.06
C PRO A 284 30.43 -24.09 1.42
N PHE A 285 30.13 -22.79 1.47
CA PHE A 285 31.05 -21.75 0.97
C PHE A 285 32.15 -21.32 1.96
N GLN A 286 31.97 -21.62 3.24
CA GLN A 286 32.98 -21.46 4.28
C GLN A 286 33.19 -22.82 4.96
N VAL A 287 34.42 -23.33 4.89
CA VAL A 287 34.83 -24.62 5.45
C VAL A 287 35.92 -24.43 6.51
N SER A 288 35.99 -25.36 7.45
CA SER A 288 37.15 -25.51 8.32
C SER A 288 38.24 -26.35 7.61
N PRO A 289 39.53 -26.23 7.95
CA PRO A 289 40.63 -26.88 7.19
C PRO A 289 40.56 -28.42 7.10
N ASN A 290 39.80 -29.04 8.00
CA ASN A 290 39.55 -30.48 8.10
C ASN A 290 38.24 -30.95 7.45
N GLU A 291 37.38 -30.05 6.98
CA GLU A 291 36.10 -30.39 6.36
C GLU A 291 36.26 -30.74 4.87
N ARG A 292 35.38 -31.63 4.37
CA ARG A 292 35.28 -31.98 2.96
C ARG A 292 34.92 -30.75 2.11
N ILE A 293 35.71 -30.50 1.07
CA ILE A 293 35.44 -29.44 0.10
C ILE A 293 34.72 -30.03 -1.10
N GLU A 294 33.41 -29.79 -1.19
CA GLU A 294 32.57 -30.20 -2.31
C GLU A 294 32.06 -28.99 -3.09
N LEU A 295 32.15 -29.06 -4.42
CA LEU A 295 31.57 -28.08 -5.33
C LEU A 295 30.48 -28.74 -6.17
N LEU A 296 29.29 -28.16 -6.19
CA LEU A 296 28.27 -28.51 -7.18
C LEU A 296 28.64 -27.84 -8.51
N LEU A 297 29.02 -28.65 -9.50
CA LEU A 297 29.26 -28.21 -10.87
C LEU A 297 28.02 -28.52 -11.71
N GLN A 298 27.46 -27.52 -12.39
CA GLN A 298 26.48 -27.75 -13.46
C GLN A 298 27.07 -27.26 -14.78
N ALA A 299 27.05 -28.12 -15.79
CA ALA A 299 27.63 -27.81 -17.09
C ALA A 299 26.75 -28.35 -18.23
N ARG A 300 26.73 -27.64 -19.35
CA ARG A 300 25.92 -27.99 -20.53
C ARG A 300 26.73 -27.78 -21.81
N ASN A 301 26.61 -28.72 -22.74
CA ASN A 301 27.28 -28.74 -24.05
C ASN A 301 28.82 -28.77 -23.95
N LEU A 302 29.38 -29.45 -22.94
CA LEU A 302 30.83 -29.50 -22.65
C LEU A 302 31.27 -30.91 -22.28
N HIS A 303 32.36 -31.40 -22.89
CA HIS A 303 32.94 -32.73 -22.63
C HIS A 303 33.79 -32.81 -21.36
N SER A 304 34.43 -31.70 -20.96
CA SER A 304 35.12 -31.58 -19.69
C SER A 304 35.04 -30.15 -19.17
N VAL A 305 35.24 -30.02 -17.86
CA VAL A 305 35.45 -28.73 -17.19
C VAL A 305 36.69 -28.82 -16.32
N SER A 306 37.60 -27.89 -16.52
CA SER A 306 38.77 -27.67 -15.67
C SER A 306 38.35 -26.83 -14.47
N VAL A 307 38.48 -27.38 -13.26
CA VAL A 307 38.22 -26.68 -11.99
C VAL A 307 39.56 -26.37 -11.33
N ALA A 308 39.80 -25.10 -11.00
CA ALA A 308 41.06 -24.62 -10.44
C ALA A 308 40.84 -23.66 -9.26
N LEU A 309 41.73 -23.71 -8.26
CA LEU A 309 41.66 -22.88 -7.05
C LEU A 309 42.87 -21.95 -6.97
N TYR A 310 42.62 -20.65 -6.85
CA TYR A 310 43.64 -19.62 -6.72
C TYR A 310 43.55 -18.99 -5.33
N ARG A 311 44.64 -18.97 -4.56
CA ARG A 311 44.68 -18.32 -3.22
C ARG A 311 44.69 -16.80 -3.42
N VAL A 312 43.81 -16.11 -2.70
CA VAL A 312 43.63 -14.65 -2.78
C VAL A 312 44.16 -13.99 -1.51
N SER A 313 45.02 -13.00 -1.67
CA SER A 313 45.49 -12.18 -0.54
C SER A 313 44.46 -11.12 -0.12
N PRO A 314 44.43 -10.70 1.15
CA PRO A 314 43.59 -9.59 1.61
C PRO A 314 43.78 -8.32 0.79
N LYS A 315 45.02 -8.04 0.37
CA LYS A 315 45.38 -6.90 -0.48
C LYS A 315 44.71 -6.99 -1.86
N GLN A 316 44.84 -8.12 -2.56
CA GLN A 316 44.15 -8.31 -3.84
C GLN A 316 42.63 -8.16 -3.71
N LEU A 317 42.03 -8.64 -2.62
CA LEU A 317 40.60 -8.50 -2.35
C LEU A 317 40.20 -7.03 -2.15
N LEU A 318 40.99 -6.27 -1.38
CA LEU A 318 40.84 -4.82 -1.19
C LEU A 318 41.17 -4.02 -2.46
N GLU A 319 41.84 -4.58 -3.46
CA GLU A 319 42.15 -3.93 -4.74
C GLU A 319 41.22 -4.36 -5.90
N ALA A 320 40.31 -5.32 -5.67
CA ALA A 320 39.53 -6.07 -6.69
C ALA A 320 38.45 -5.29 -7.48
N GLY A 321 38.54 -3.96 -7.59
CA GLY A 321 37.57 -3.12 -8.30
C GLY A 321 36.48 -2.53 -7.38
N ASP A 322 35.32 -2.21 -7.96
CA ASP A 322 34.22 -1.49 -7.30
C ASP A 322 33.47 -2.41 -6.31
N PRO A 323 33.27 -2.02 -5.03
CA PRO A 323 32.44 -2.76 -4.09
C PRO A 323 31.01 -3.06 -4.58
N ASP A 324 30.46 -2.27 -5.50
CA ASP A 324 29.14 -2.56 -6.08
C ASP A 324 29.19 -3.64 -7.20
N ASN A 325 30.36 -3.90 -7.82
CA ASN A 325 30.51 -4.73 -9.01
C ASN A 325 31.81 -5.56 -8.98
N PHE A 326 31.78 -6.64 -8.21
CA PHE A 326 32.95 -7.45 -7.84
C PHE A 326 33.32 -8.46 -8.93
N ASN A 327 34.46 -8.27 -9.61
CA ASN A 327 34.88 -9.14 -10.72
C ASN A 327 35.92 -10.19 -10.29
N LEU A 328 35.44 -11.40 -9.94
CA LEU A 328 36.27 -12.52 -9.51
C LEU A 328 37.31 -12.99 -10.53
N SER A 329 37.10 -12.76 -11.84
CA SER A 329 38.05 -13.19 -12.87
C SER A 329 39.44 -12.53 -12.77
N VAL A 330 39.53 -11.36 -12.13
CA VAL A 330 40.80 -10.66 -11.88
C VAL A 330 41.58 -11.30 -10.72
N LEU A 331 40.88 -11.97 -9.81
CA LEU A 331 41.47 -12.63 -8.64
C LEU A 331 42.00 -14.04 -8.96
N ALA A 332 41.46 -14.70 -10.00
CA ALA A 332 41.96 -15.95 -10.56
C ALA A 332 43.27 -15.74 -11.35
N SER A 333 44.35 -15.39 -10.64
CA SER A 333 45.65 -15.04 -11.22
C SER A 333 46.80 -15.82 -10.59
N GLY A 334 47.86 -16.10 -11.37
CA GLY A 334 49.00 -16.91 -10.94
C GLY A 334 48.80 -18.42 -11.14
N SER A 335 49.56 -19.23 -10.40
CA SER A 335 49.45 -20.69 -10.42
C SER A 335 48.32 -21.16 -9.49
N PRO A 336 47.46 -22.09 -9.92
CA PRO A 336 46.43 -22.65 -9.03
C PRO A 336 47.08 -23.55 -7.96
N VAL A 337 46.54 -23.50 -6.75
CA VAL A 337 46.91 -24.35 -5.60
C VAL A 337 46.43 -25.79 -5.82
N LEU A 338 45.25 -25.94 -6.41
CA LEU A 338 44.69 -27.23 -6.81
C LEU A 338 44.02 -27.07 -8.18
N LYS A 339 44.19 -28.07 -9.05
CA LYS A 339 43.52 -28.14 -10.35
C LYS A 339 43.04 -29.57 -10.60
N LYS A 340 41.78 -29.72 -11.01
CA LYS A 340 41.12 -30.99 -11.30
C LYS A 340 40.33 -30.90 -12.60
N GLU A 341 40.59 -31.82 -13.52
CA GLU A 341 39.78 -31.95 -14.73
C GLU A 341 38.59 -32.87 -14.44
N VAL A 342 37.38 -32.41 -14.78
CA VAL A 342 36.13 -33.15 -14.53
C VAL A 342 35.56 -33.56 -15.89
N PRO A 343 35.60 -34.86 -16.26
CA PRO A 343 34.94 -35.35 -17.46
C PRO A 343 33.42 -35.32 -17.26
N LEU A 344 32.68 -34.98 -18.31
CA LEU A 344 31.23 -34.86 -18.28
C LEU A 344 30.58 -35.78 -19.32
N PRO A 345 29.55 -36.55 -18.96
CA PRO A 345 28.71 -37.23 -19.94
C PRO A 345 27.93 -36.17 -20.73
N VAL A 346 28.30 -35.96 -22.00
CA VAL A 346 27.55 -35.11 -22.93
C VAL A 346 26.35 -35.89 -23.44
N GLY A 347 25.17 -35.56 -22.92
CA GLY A 347 23.90 -36.02 -23.47
C GLY A 347 23.55 -35.26 -24.75
N GLU A 348 23.01 -35.97 -25.74
CA GLU A 348 22.40 -35.34 -26.93
C GLU A 348 21.09 -34.61 -26.62
N ASP A 349 20.61 -34.67 -25.36
CA ASP A 349 19.37 -34.06 -24.90
C ASP A 349 19.50 -32.55 -24.58
N TYR A 350 20.71 -32.00 -24.62
CA TYR A 350 21.08 -30.62 -24.27
C TYR A 350 20.72 -30.21 -22.83
N ARG A 351 20.55 -31.17 -21.91
CA ARG A 351 20.28 -30.85 -20.49
C ARG A 351 21.58 -30.52 -19.75
N PRO A 352 21.54 -29.68 -18.70
CA PRO A 352 22.69 -29.43 -17.86
C PRO A 352 23.00 -30.67 -17.01
N THR A 353 24.20 -31.24 -17.18
CA THR A 353 24.73 -32.28 -16.30
C THR A 353 25.13 -31.63 -14.98
N THR A 354 24.59 -32.14 -13.87
CA THR A 354 24.96 -31.73 -12.50
C THR A 354 25.82 -32.81 -11.87
N THR A 355 26.96 -32.44 -11.29
CA THR A 355 27.90 -33.37 -10.64
C THR A 355 28.56 -32.74 -9.42
N SER A 356 28.91 -33.56 -8.42
CA SER A 356 29.63 -33.14 -7.22
C SER A 356 31.14 -33.32 -7.41
N VAL A 357 31.87 -32.22 -7.43
CA VAL A 357 33.33 -32.18 -7.53
C VAL A 357 33.92 -32.08 -6.13
N VAL A 358 34.32 -33.22 -5.56
CA VAL A 358 35.10 -33.25 -4.33
C VAL A 358 36.54 -32.83 -4.66
N LEU A 359 37.02 -31.76 -4.04
CA LEU A 359 38.38 -31.24 -4.21
C LEU A 359 39.33 -31.79 -3.14
N GLN A 360 38.81 -31.98 -1.93
CA GLN A 360 39.52 -32.52 -0.78
C GLN A 360 38.56 -33.47 -0.03
N SER A 361 39.02 -34.68 0.28
CA SER A 361 38.34 -35.61 1.18
C SER A 361 38.72 -35.33 2.64
N GLU A 362 37.94 -35.84 3.59
CA GLU A 362 38.33 -35.85 5.00
C GLU A 362 39.64 -36.65 5.15
N SER A 363 40.76 -35.96 5.43
CA SER A 363 42.07 -36.58 5.65
C SER A 363 42.62 -36.18 7.03
N THR A 364 43.09 -37.17 7.76
CA THR A 364 43.80 -36.98 9.04
C THR A 364 45.22 -36.48 8.84
N GLU A 365 45.81 -36.71 7.67
CA GLU A 365 47.16 -36.24 7.29
C GLU A 365 47.16 -34.71 7.12
N PRO A 366 48.12 -33.97 7.70
CA PRO A 366 48.20 -32.51 7.57
C PRO A 366 48.46 -32.03 6.14
N ASP A 367 49.27 -32.75 5.38
CA ASP A 367 49.75 -32.33 4.05
C ASP A 367 48.68 -32.41 2.95
N ASP A 368 47.57 -33.14 3.19
CA ASP A 368 46.41 -33.23 2.28
C ASP A 368 45.41 -32.07 2.45
N ARG A 369 45.60 -31.17 3.42
CA ARG A 369 44.62 -30.15 3.77
C ARG A 369 44.85 -28.84 3.01
N LEU A 370 43.78 -28.26 2.47
CA LEU A 370 43.86 -26.90 1.93
C LEU A 370 44.18 -25.92 3.08
N PRO A 371 45.24 -25.10 2.99
CA PRO A 371 45.59 -24.15 4.04
C PRO A 371 44.47 -23.13 4.32
N LYS A 372 44.53 -22.50 5.50
CA LYS A 372 43.62 -21.39 5.83
C LYS A 372 43.79 -20.24 4.85
N GLY A 373 42.70 -19.60 4.45
CA GLY A 373 42.71 -18.46 3.55
C GLY A 373 41.49 -18.38 2.63
N LEU A 374 41.52 -17.40 1.74
CA LEU A 374 40.48 -17.16 0.75
C LEU A 374 40.92 -17.70 -0.60
N TYR A 375 39.99 -18.32 -1.32
CA TYR A 375 40.23 -18.94 -2.61
C TYR A 375 39.18 -18.49 -3.62
N VAL A 376 39.61 -18.28 -4.86
CA VAL A 376 38.71 -18.20 -6.01
C VAL A 376 38.77 -19.51 -6.78
N VAL A 377 37.61 -20.14 -6.91
CA VAL A 377 37.33 -21.28 -7.76
C VAL A 377 37.06 -20.75 -9.17
N GLU A 378 37.88 -21.12 -10.16
CA GLU A 378 37.56 -20.99 -11.58
C GLU A 378 37.05 -22.35 -12.08
N ALA A 379 35.94 -22.35 -12.82
CA ALA A 379 35.51 -23.48 -13.63
C ALA A 379 35.49 -23.05 -15.10
N LYS A 380 36.22 -23.78 -15.96
CA LYS A 380 36.44 -23.41 -17.37
C LYS A 380 36.28 -24.61 -18.30
N GLY A 381 35.52 -24.44 -19.38
CA GLY A 381 35.33 -25.44 -20.43
C GLY A 381 34.84 -24.77 -21.70
N GLY A 382 35.43 -25.08 -22.84
CA GLY A 382 35.18 -24.36 -24.10
C GLY A 382 35.44 -22.85 -23.94
N ASN A 383 34.44 -22.04 -24.31
CA ASN A 383 34.42 -20.59 -24.09
C ASN A 383 33.74 -20.20 -22.77
N ALA A 384 33.04 -21.12 -22.11
CA ALA A 384 32.35 -20.86 -20.85
C ALA A 384 33.32 -20.79 -19.67
N ARG A 385 33.05 -19.85 -18.75
CA ARG A 385 33.74 -19.71 -17.48
C ARG A 385 32.77 -19.34 -16.37
N ALA A 386 32.98 -19.90 -15.18
CA ALA A 386 32.36 -19.48 -13.94
C ALA A 386 33.44 -19.24 -12.88
N TYR A 387 33.16 -18.31 -11.96
CA TYR A 387 34.04 -17.97 -10.85
C TYR A 387 33.23 -17.94 -9.57
N GLN A 388 33.77 -18.45 -8.46
CA GLN A 388 33.15 -18.33 -7.16
C GLN A 388 34.18 -18.27 -6.02
N ILE A 389 33.84 -17.64 -4.90
CA ILE A 389 34.69 -17.59 -3.71
C ILE A 389 34.44 -18.81 -2.80
N LEU A 390 35.52 -19.34 -2.24
CA LEU A 390 35.56 -20.33 -1.16
C LEU A 390 36.45 -19.78 -0.03
N ALA A 391 35.97 -19.81 1.22
CA ALA A 391 36.77 -19.47 2.39
C ALA A 391 37.13 -20.75 3.17
N VAL A 392 38.43 -20.99 3.40
CA VAL A 392 38.91 -21.97 4.38
C VAL A 392 39.29 -21.19 5.63
N SER A 393 38.37 -21.03 6.55
CA SER A 393 38.53 -20.09 7.66
C SER A 393 37.56 -20.40 8.81
N GLU A 394 38.07 -20.29 10.02
CA GLU A 394 37.30 -20.38 11.27
C GLU A 394 36.86 -18.98 11.76
N LEU A 395 37.29 -17.90 11.11
CA LEU A 395 36.85 -16.54 11.39
C LEU A 395 35.51 -16.23 10.70
N LEU A 396 34.55 -15.67 11.44
CA LEU A 396 33.31 -15.09 10.91
C LEU A 396 33.20 -13.62 11.34
N LEU A 397 32.70 -12.78 10.42
CA LEU A 397 32.36 -11.39 10.72
C LEU A 397 30.86 -11.20 10.72
N VAL A 398 30.36 -10.49 11.73
CA VAL A 398 29.06 -9.83 11.71
C VAL A 398 29.30 -8.33 11.64
N THR A 399 28.57 -7.64 10.77
CA THR A 399 28.63 -6.18 10.61
C THR A 399 27.27 -5.56 10.90
N LYS A 400 27.29 -4.36 11.47
CA LYS A 400 26.12 -3.50 11.65
C LYS A 400 26.49 -2.09 11.22
N SER A 401 25.67 -1.49 10.36
CA SER A 401 25.77 -0.07 10.01
C SER A 401 24.50 0.68 10.38
N ALA A 402 24.68 1.83 11.03
CA ALA A 402 23.62 2.74 11.47
C ALA A 402 24.12 4.19 11.33
N GLY A 403 23.40 5.03 10.57
CA GLY A 403 23.80 6.41 10.32
C GLY A 403 25.17 6.55 9.63
N GLN A 404 26.16 7.05 10.38
CA GLN A 404 27.56 7.21 9.94
C GLN A 404 28.53 6.25 10.66
N ARG A 405 28.01 5.26 11.38
CA ARG A 405 28.80 4.31 12.15
C ARG A 405 28.68 2.91 11.54
N LEU A 406 29.81 2.21 11.46
CA LEU A 406 29.90 0.80 11.09
C LEU A 406 30.66 0.05 12.19
N ASP A 407 30.04 -0.97 12.75
CA ASP A 407 30.61 -1.81 13.78
C ASP A 407 30.71 -3.24 13.28
N VAL A 408 31.80 -3.89 13.66
CA VAL A 408 32.20 -5.21 13.19
C VAL A 408 32.50 -6.07 14.41
N TRP A 409 31.90 -7.25 14.46
CA TRP A 409 32.15 -8.26 15.48
C TRP A 409 32.84 -9.47 14.83
N SER A 410 34.06 -9.76 15.28
CA SER A 410 34.87 -10.90 14.84
C SER A 410 34.79 -12.04 15.83
N VAL A 411 34.33 -13.20 15.36
CA VAL A 411 34.11 -14.39 16.20
C VAL A 411 34.62 -15.66 15.52
N ASP A 412 34.85 -16.68 16.33
CA ASP A 412 34.99 -18.05 15.88
C ASP A 412 33.66 -18.56 15.30
N ALA A 413 33.68 -19.05 14.07
CA ALA A 413 32.50 -19.37 13.28
C ALA A 413 31.70 -20.56 13.84
N ALA A 414 32.35 -21.51 14.51
CA ALA A 414 31.70 -22.68 15.08
C ALA A 414 31.09 -22.39 16.46
N THR A 415 31.86 -21.77 17.35
CA THR A 415 31.50 -21.60 18.77
C THR A 415 30.82 -20.27 19.07
N GLY A 416 31.04 -19.24 18.24
CA GLY A 416 30.62 -17.86 18.46
C GLY A 416 31.49 -17.08 19.46
N ARG A 417 32.63 -17.63 19.87
CA ARG A 417 33.53 -16.96 20.82
C ARG A 417 34.22 -15.74 20.19
N PRO A 418 34.27 -14.58 20.87
CA PRO A 418 35.00 -13.42 20.40
C PRO A 418 36.47 -13.69 20.05
N ILE A 419 36.93 -13.09 18.95
CA ILE A 419 38.33 -13.09 18.53
C ILE A 419 38.89 -11.68 18.70
N ALA A 420 39.74 -11.51 19.71
CA ALA A 420 40.46 -10.28 19.98
C ALA A 420 41.75 -10.18 19.15
N GLY A 421 42.13 -8.96 18.72
CA GLY A 421 43.33 -8.75 17.88
C GLY A 421 43.19 -9.26 16.44
N ALA A 422 41.97 -9.31 15.91
CA ALA A 422 41.73 -9.47 14.47
C ALA A 422 41.93 -8.12 13.76
N GLU A 423 42.74 -8.12 12.71
CA GLU A 423 43.01 -6.95 11.88
C GLU A 423 41.83 -6.74 10.91
N ILE A 424 40.97 -5.77 11.18
CA ILE A 424 39.78 -5.45 10.37
C ILE A 424 40.11 -4.23 9.51
N SER A 425 40.02 -4.39 8.19
CA SER A 425 40.34 -3.36 7.19
C SER A 425 39.10 -2.98 6.37
N LEU A 426 38.84 -1.68 6.26
CA LEU A 426 37.72 -1.06 5.57
C LEU A 426 38.20 -0.27 4.35
N ARG A 427 37.60 -0.53 3.19
CA ARG A 427 37.71 0.32 2.00
C ARG A 427 36.34 0.85 1.59
N THR A 428 36.21 2.18 1.48
CA THR A 428 34.98 2.85 1.01
C THR A 428 35.10 3.25 -0.46
N ARG A 429 33.98 3.30 -1.18
CA ARG A 429 33.96 3.77 -2.57
C ARG A 429 34.39 5.25 -2.66
N GLY A 430 35.21 5.59 -3.64
CA GLY A 430 35.60 6.96 -3.96
C GLY A 430 34.45 7.86 -4.42
N LYS A 431 34.64 9.19 -4.40
CA LYS A 431 33.67 10.14 -4.97
C LYS A 431 33.56 9.93 -6.48
N GLN A 432 32.37 9.55 -6.97
CA GLN A 432 32.03 9.77 -8.37
C GLN A 432 31.61 11.23 -8.57
N PRO A 433 32.20 11.97 -9.52
CA PRO A 433 31.62 13.25 -9.95
C PRO A 433 30.27 13.00 -10.67
N PRO A 434 29.28 13.88 -10.50
CA PRO A 434 27.99 13.73 -11.19
C PRO A 434 28.17 13.87 -12.71
N SER A 435 27.99 12.78 -13.45
CA SER A 435 28.21 12.74 -14.91
C SER A 435 26.95 13.07 -15.70
N GLN A 436 27.11 13.89 -16.75
CA GLN A 436 26.11 14.11 -17.80
C GLN A 436 26.20 13.12 -18.98
N SER A 437 27.09 12.10 -18.92
CA SER A 437 27.29 11.15 -20.02
C SER A 437 27.48 9.70 -19.54
N LYS A 438 26.83 8.75 -20.23
CA LYS A 438 26.84 7.30 -19.92
C LYS A 438 28.06 6.53 -20.46
N THR A 439 28.97 7.15 -21.22
CA THR A 439 29.96 6.43 -22.05
C THR A 439 31.42 6.52 -21.61
N GLN A 440 31.76 7.13 -20.48
CA GLN A 440 33.14 7.15 -19.96
C GLN A 440 33.28 6.38 -18.64
N ARG A 441 34.06 5.29 -18.66
CA ARG A 441 34.53 4.56 -17.48
C ARG A 441 35.65 5.37 -16.82
N PHE A 442 35.33 6.14 -15.78
CA PHE A 442 36.32 6.85 -14.97
C PHE A 442 36.90 5.95 -13.87
N ARG A 443 38.20 6.07 -13.59
CA ARG A 443 38.78 5.57 -12.34
C ARG A 443 38.25 6.42 -11.18
N SER A 444 37.67 5.78 -10.16
CA SER A 444 37.32 6.46 -8.92
C SER A 444 38.59 6.94 -8.20
N GLN A 445 38.59 8.15 -7.64
CA GLN A 445 39.65 8.55 -6.71
C GLN A 445 39.57 7.67 -5.47
N GLU A 446 40.66 7.00 -5.13
CA GLU A 446 40.71 6.07 -3.99
C GLU A 446 40.66 6.83 -2.66
N ASN A 447 39.67 6.50 -1.83
CA ASN A 447 39.79 6.73 -0.39
C ASN A 447 40.74 5.64 0.15
N GLY A 448 41.71 6.01 0.99
CA GLY A 448 42.65 5.06 1.57
C GLY A 448 41.96 3.99 2.44
N VAL A 449 42.59 2.82 2.55
CA VAL A 449 42.15 1.75 3.45
C VAL A 449 42.35 2.18 4.90
N GLN A 450 41.32 2.01 5.73
CA GLN A 450 41.39 2.18 7.19
C GLN A 450 41.50 0.81 7.84
N SER A 451 42.35 0.65 8.85
CA SER A 451 42.49 -0.63 9.57
C SER A 451 42.45 -0.43 11.07
N VAL A 452 41.71 -1.29 11.76
CA VAL A 452 41.48 -1.28 13.22
C VAL A 452 41.62 -2.72 13.74
N GLN A 453 42.18 -2.89 14.93
CA GLN A 453 42.26 -4.18 15.62
C GLN A 453 41.00 -4.40 16.46
N SER A 454 40.44 -5.61 16.47
CA SER A 454 39.34 -5.94 17.38
C SER A 454 39.78 -5.93 18.85
N ASP A 455 38.90 -5.46 19.73
CA ASP A 455 39.12 -5.41 21.17
C ASP A 455 38.94 -6.78 21.86
N GLY A 456 38.97 -6.80 23.21
CA GLY A 456 38.80 -8.03 24.00
C GLY A 456 37.46 -8.75 23.80
N ASP A 457 36.43 -8.03 23.38
CA ASP A 457 35.09 -8.56 23.06
C ASP A 457 34.94 -8.85 21.55
N GLY A 458 36.03 -8.76 20.79
CA GLY A 458 36.06 -8.99 19.35
C GLY A 458 35.39 -7.89 18.54
N LEU A 459 35.24 -6.67 19.08
CA LEU A 459 34.57 -5.56 18.43
C LEU A 459 35.55 -4.56 17.81
N ALA A 460 35.18 -3.98 16.67
CA ALA A 460 35.83 -2.83 16.07
C ALA A 460 34.81 -1.87 15.44
N SER A 461 35.13 -0.58 15.40
CA SER A 461 34.22 0.48 14.94
C SER A 461 34.89 1.41 13.92
N PHE A 462 34.12 1.83 12.92
CA PHE A 462 34.54 2.73 11.85
C PHE A 462 33.53 3.88 11.69
N GLN A 463 34.03 5.03 11.24
CA GLN A 463 33.21 6.13 10.75
C GLN A 463 33.09 6.03 9.23
N ILE A 464 31.87 6.04 8.72
CA ILE A 464 31.54 5.83 7.30
C ILE A 464 30.73 7.00 6.72
N GLU A 465 31.03 7.37 5.47
CA GLU A 465 30.23 8.33 4.74
C GLU A 465 28.91 7.71 4.25
N SER A 466 27.84 8.50 4.30
CA SER A 466 26.51 8.03 3.88
C SER A 466 26.39 7.84 2.36
N ARG A 467 25.56 6.88 1.95
CA ARG A 467 25.30 6.49 0.54
C ARG A 467 26.55 6.01 -0.20
N ARG A 468 27.50 5.38 0.50
CA ARG A 468 28.69 4.76 -0.09
C ARG A 468 28.75 3.28 0.23
N GLY A 469 29.06 2.47 -0.79
CA GLY A 469 29.38 1.06 -0.60
C GLY A 469 30.74 0.90 0.08
N ALA A 470 30.88 -0.19 0.83
CA ALA A 470 32.07 -0.53 1.60
C ALA A 470 32.46 -2.00 1.45
N LEU A 471 33.76 -2.27 1.49
CA LEU A 471 34.31 -3.63 1.61
C LEU A 471 35.09 -3.71 2.91
N ILE A 472 34.71 -4.65 3.76
CA ILE A 472 35.33 -4.98 5.05
C ILE A 472 36.07 -6.31 4.86
N VAL A 473 37.33 -6.39 5.27
CA VAL A 473 38.14 -7.61 5.24
C VAL A 473 38.83 -7.74 6.59
N ALA A 474 38.62 -8.85 7.29
CA ALA A 474 39.30 -9.14 8.54
C ALA A 474 40.29 -10.29 8.40
N ARG A 475 41.35 -10.24 9.19
CA ARG A 475 42.41 -11.25 9.23
C ARG A 475 42.83 -11.56 10.66
N PHE A 476 42.95 -12.84 11.00
CA PHE A 476 43.50 -13.30 12.27
C PHE A 476 44.46 -14.47 12.00
N GLY A 477 45.77 -14.22 12.08
CA GLY A 477 46.76 -15.17 11.58
C GLY A 477 46.60 -15.41 10.07
N GLU A 478 46.27 -16.65 9.69
CA GLU A 478 45.89 -17.05 8.32
C GLU A 478 44.37 -17.06 8.08
N ASP A 479 43.54 -17.00 9.12
CA ASP A 479 42.08 -16.90 8.96
C ASP A 479 41.71 -15.55 8.34
N ILE A 480 40.71 -15.59 7.45
CA ILE A 480 40.23 -14.43 6.71
C ILE A 480 38.72 -14.50 6.54
N ALA A 481 38.07 -13.35 6.66
CA ALA A 481 36.64 -13.18 6.40
C ALA A 481 36.41 -11.80 5.78
N PHE A 482 35.35 -11.63 4.99
CA PHE A 482 35.02 -10.35 4.38
C PHE A 482 33.50 -10.13 4.34
N VAL A 483 33.10 -8.87 4.32
CA VAL A 483 31.70 -8.44 4.18
C VAL A 483 31.66 -7.23 3.25
N ARG A 484 30.62 -7.14 2.42
CA ARG A 484 30.44 -6.08 1.42
C ARG A 484 29.12 -5.40 1.69
N LEU A 485 29.16 -4.10 1.99
CA LEU A 485 27.97 -3.31 2.24
C LEU A 485 27.61 -2.52 0.98
N PRO A 486 26.38 -2.67 0.44
CA PRO A 486 25.92 -1.88 -0.69
C PRO A 486 25.67 -0.43 -0.29
N ALA A 487 25.66 0.50 -1.25
CA ALA A 487 25.52 1.93 -0.95
C ALA A 487 24.26 2.33 -0.15
N TYR A 488 23.17 1.56 -0.23
CA TYR A 488 21.95 1.84 0.56
C TYR A 488 22.08 1.42 2.04
N ALA A 489 22.97 0.48 2.38
CA ALA A 489 23.22 0.06 3.77
C ALA A 489 23.78 1.21 4.64
N THR A 490 24.38 2.21 4.00
CA THR A 490 24.92 3.41 4.64
C THR A 490 24.05 4.65 4.41
N GLU A 491 22.79 4.49 3.96
CA GLU A 491 21.90 5.64 3.70
C GLU A 491 21.33 6.26 4.99
N ARG A 492 21.45 7.59 5.12
CA ARG A 492 20.95 8.36 6.26
C ARG A 492 19.53 8.85 5.98
N TRP A 493 18.60 8.55 6.91
CA TRP A 493 17.15 8.80 6.78
C TRP A 493 16.60 9.85 7.78
N ASP A 494 17.47 10.59 8.49
CA ASP A 494 17.10 11.31 9.72
C ASP A 494 16.60 12.76 9.56
N SER A 495 16.57 13.32 8.35
CA SER A 495 16.15 14.72 8.12
C SER A 495 14.68 14.83 7.74
N ARG A 496 13.83 15.23 8.71
CA ARG A 496 12.41 15.54 8.49
C ARG A 496 12.08 16.93 9.03
N ASN A 497 11.81 17.86 8.13
CA ASN A 497 11.32 19.18 8.53
C ASN A 497 9.80 19.09 8.77
N VAL A 498 9.31 19.71 9.84
CA VAL A 498 7.89 19.73 10.20
C VAL A 498 7.36 21.15 10.05
N VAL A 499 6.30 21.27 9.27
CA VAL A 499 5.65 22.53 8.90
C VAL A 499 4.17 22.35 9.14
N TYR A 500 3.72 22.69 10.35
CA TYR A 500 2.34 22.53 10.78
C TYR A 500 1.55 23.79 10.42
N VAL A 501 0.78 23.73 9.32
CA VAL A 501 -0.01 24.86 8.80
C VAL A 501 -1.50 24.61 9.04
N TYR A 502 -2.21 25.62 9.52
CA TYR A 502 -3.65 25.56 9.77
C TYR A 502 -4.31 26.93 9.63
N THR A 503 -5.63 26.92 9.55
CA THR A 503 -6.49 28.11 9.49
C THR A 503 -7.34 28.24 10.76
N ASP A 504 -7.98 29.38 10.95
CA ASP A 504 -8.75 29.70 12.16
C ASP A 504 -10.07 28.93 12.30
N ARG A 505 -10.62 28.42 11.19
CA ARG A 505 -11.88 27.65 11.11
C ARG A 505 -11.96 26.83 9.80
N PRO A 506 -12.90 25.87 9.66
CA PRO A 506 -12.94 24.97 8.49
C PRO A 506 -13.41 25.60 7.16
N VAL A 507 -14.35 26.56 7.22
CA VAL A 507 -15.03 27.14 6.04
C VAL A 507 -15.22 28.65 6.14
N TYR A 508 -15.21 29.33 4.99
CA TYR A 508 -15.29 30.78 4.82
C TYR A 508 -16.27 31.13 3.69
N ARG A 509 -16.90 32.31 3.77
CA ARG A 509 -17.55 32.95 2.60
C ARG A 509 -16.55 33.83 1.84
N PRO A 510 -16.79 34.13 0.54
CA PRO A 510 -15.90 35.00 -0.27
C PRO A 510 -15.55 36.36 0.35
N THR A 511 -16.46 36.95 1.14
CA THR A 511 -16.25 38.26 1.78
C THR A 511 -15.45 38.20 3.08
N GLU A 512 -15.17 37.01 3.59
CA GLU A 512 -14.49 36.83 4.87
C GLU A 512 -12.96 36.84 4.71
N LYS A 513 -12.29 37.14 5.82
CA LYS A 513 -10.85 36.94 5.94
C LYS A 513 -10.56 35.52 6.43
N VAL A 514 -9.52 34.94 5.87
CA VAL A 514 -8.93 33.66 6.32
C VAL A 514 -7.74 33.98 7.20
N GLY A 515 -7.83 33.61 8.48
CA GLY A 515 -6.70 33.60 9.39
C GLY A 515 -5.89 32.33 9.20
N TRP A 516 -4.56 32.43 9.14
CA TRP A 516 -3.69 31.26 9.01
C TRP A 516 -2.44 31.41 9.87
N LYS A 517 -1.90 30.27 10.31
CA LYS A 517 -0.65 30.17 11.05
C LYS A 517 0.12 28.92 10.63
N ALA A 518 1.45 29.04 10.61
CA ALA A 518 2.37 27.92 10.46
C ALA A 518 3.36 27.89 11.62
N ILE A 519 3.60 26.70 12.16
CA ILE A 519 4.61 26.42 13.18
C ILE A 519 5.68 25.53 12.52
N ILE A 520 6.94 25.95 12.56
CA ILE A 520 8.00 25.37 11.74
C ILE A 520 9.14 24.87 12.65
N ARG A 521 9.59 23.63 12.41
CA ARG A 521 10.78 23.05 13.04
C ARG A 521 11.58 22.27 12.00
N VAL A 522 12.90 22.36 12.07
CA VAL A 522 13.83 21.48 11.33
C VAL A 522 14.24 20.36 12.27
N GLN A 523 14.33 19.11 11.80
CA GLN A 523 14.84 18.00 12.60
C GLN A 523 16.25 17.62 12.13
N ARG A 524 17.20 17.54 13.05
CA ARG A 524 18.54 17.00 12.84
C ARG A 524 18.86 16.00 13.95
N GLU A 525 19.35 14.83 13.60
CA GLU A 525 19.80 13.82 14.59
C GLU A 525 18.71 13.48 15.62
N GLY A 526 17.46 13.45 15.14
CA GLY A 526 16.26 13.22 15.95
C GLY A 526 15.77 14.41 16.77
N LYS A 527 16.53 15.51 16.91
CA LYS A 527 16.18 16.69 17.70
C LYS A 527 15.55 17.79 16.84
N TYR A 528 14.59 18.51 17.40
CA TYR A 528 14.05 19.70 16.76
C TYR A 528 14.93 20.93 17.00
N GLU A 529 15.09 21.72 15.95
CA GLU A 529 15.72 23.04 15.96
C GLU A 529 14.65 24.11 15.72
N ASN A 530 14.80 25.24 16.38
CA ASN A 530 13.98 26.44 16.12
C ASN A 530 14.47 27.16 14.87
N VAL A 531 13.58 27.82 14.15
CA VAL A 531 13.87 28.51 12.87
C VAL A 531 13.69 30.04 12.96
N ALA A 532 13.75 30.60 14.17
CA ALA A 532 13.63 32.03 14.40
C ALA A 532 14.58 32.86 13.51
N GLY A 533 14.05 33.93 12.92
CA GLY A 533 14.77 34.80 11.98
C GLY A 533 14.94 34.24 10.55
N GLN A 534 14.49 33.02 10.25
CA GLN A 534 14.52 32.47 8.90
C GLN A 534 13.30 32.94 8.09
N THR A 535 13.50 33.20 6.79
CA THR A 535 12.45 33.62 5.86
C THR A 535 11.83 32.41 5.16
N PHE A 536 10.50 32.36 5.13
CA PHE A 536 9.72 31.33 4.43
C PHE A 536 8.77 31.97 3.42
N ARG A 537 8.69 31.39 2.22
CA ARG A 537 7.72 31.79 1.20
C ARG A 537 6.38 31.11 1.48
N VAL A 538 5.33 31.92 1.52
CA VAL A 538 3.93 31.47 1.65
C VAL A 538 3.19 31.76 0.34
N GLU A 539 2.53 30.75 -0.21
CA GLU A 539 1.75 30.83 -1.44
C GLU A 539 0.35 30.26 -1.19
N ILE A 540 -0.69 31.07 -1.41
CA ILE A 540 -2.10 30.66 -1.27
C ILE A 540 -2.72 30.63 -2.66
N THR A 541 -3.38 29.52 -3.00
CA THR A 541 -4.05 29.33 -4.29
C THR A 541 -5.55 29.06 -4.15
N ASP A 542 -6.32 29.57 -5.11
CA ASP A 542 -7.76 29.37 -5.22
C ASP A 542 -8.13 27.96 -5.71
N SER A 543 -9.43 27.64 -5.72
CA SER A 543 -9.96 26.36 -6.18
C SER A 543 -9.70 26.03 -7.66
N ARG A 544 -9.22 26.99 -8.45
CA ARG A 544 -8.80 26.85 -9.85
C ARG A 544 -7.28 26.87 -10.02
N GLY A 545 -6.52 27.00 -8.93
CA GLY A 545 -5.06 27.07 -8.91
C GLY A 545 -4.47 28.46 -9.18
N ALA A 546 -5.28 29.52 -9.25
CA ALA A 546 -4.77 30.89 -9.35
C ALA A 546 -4.22 31.38 -8.00
N ARG A 547 -3.18 32.22 -8.02
CA ARG A 547 -2.55 32.74 -6.79
C ARG A 547 -3.36 33.87 -6.18
N VAL A 548 -3.69 33.71 -4.90
CA VAL A 548 -4.37 34.71 -4.04
C VAL A 548 -3.34 35.51 -3.24
N LEU A 549 -2.31 34.83 -2.72
CA LEU A 549 -1.18 35.42 -2.01
C LEU A 549 0.12 34.73 -2.43
N GLN A 550 1.20 35.49 -2.56
CA GLN A 550 2.55 34.95 -2.69
C GLN A 550 3.54 35.94 -2.09
N ASP A 551 4.01 35.68 -0.87
CA ASP A 551 4.83 36.62 -0.10
C ASP A 551 5.86 35.89 0.80
N GLU A 552 6.78 36.63 1.40
CA GLU A 552 7.83 36.11 2.27
C GLU A 552 7.66 36.58 3.72
N PHE A 553 7.67 35.62 4.65
CA PHE A 553 7.45 35.87 6.08
C PHE A 553 8.68 35.42 6.89
N VAL A 554 9.16 36.28 7.78
CA VAL A 554 10.24 35.97 8.72
C VAL A 554 9.64 35.30 9.96
N ALA A 555 10.16 34.13 10.34
CA ALA A 555 9.71 33.42 11.52
C ALA A 555 10.12 34.15 12.82
N ASN A 556 9.19 34.28 13.76
CA ASN A 556 9.44 34.92 15.06
C ASN A 556 10.30 34.06 16.00
N GLU A 557 10.52 34.52 17.23
CA GLU A 557 11.31 33.80 18.25
C GLU A 557 10.77 32.39 18.60
N PHE A 558 9.49 32.11 18.37
CA PHE A 558 8.87 30.79 18.57
C PHE A 558 8.93 29.92 17.30
N GLY A 559 9.54 30.41 16.20
CA GLY A 559 9.61 29.73 14.91
C GLY A 559 8.24 29.60 14.24
N THR A 560 7.38 30.62 14.41
CA THR A 560 6.05 30.66 13.79
C THR A 560 5.94 31.84 12.81
N ILE A 561 5.04 31.68 11.84
CA ILE A 561 4.59 32.74 10.92
C ILE A 561 3.06 32.70 10.85
N SER A 562 2.41 33.84 10.65
CA SER A 562 0.96 33.93 10.58
C SER A 562 0.51 35.15 9.79
N GLY A 563 -0.71 35.11 9.27
CA GLY A 563 -1.32 36.25 8.59
C GLY A 563 -2.84 36.16 8.52
N GLU A 564 -3.42 37.16 7.87
CA GLU A 564 -4.79 37.11 7.34
C GLU A 564 -4.75 37.39 5.84
N VAL A 565 -5.61 36.74 5.06
CA VAL A 565 -5.86 37.06 3.66
C VAL A 565 -7.33 37.36 3.43
N ALA A 566 -7.63 38.43 2.69
CA ALA A 566 -8.99 38.72 2.22
C ALA A 566 -9.18 38.10 0.83
N LEU A 567 -10.22 37.28 0.67
CA LEU A 567 -10.46 36.54 -0.57
C LEU A 567 -11.10 37.42 -1.67
N GLY A 568 -12.02 38.30 -1.26
CA GLY A 568 -12.71 39.26 -2.14
C GLY A 568 -14.08 38.77 -2.60
N GLN A 569 -14.97 39.72 -2.93
CA GLN A 569 -16.39 39.42 -3.23
C GLN A 569 -16.62 38.43 -4.39
N GLN A 570 -15.64 38.28 -5.31
CA GLN A 570 -15.70 37.37 -6.46
C GLN A 570 -14.74 36.18 -6.31
N ALA A 571 -14.31 35.84 -5.10
CA ALA A 571 -13.50 34.65 -4.85
C ALA A 571 -14.28 33.38 -5.28
N PRO A 572 -13.70 32.50 -6.13
CA PRO A 572 -14.38 31.29 -6.55
C PRO A 572 -14.60 30.34 -5.38
N LEU A 573 -15.67 29.54 -5.45
CA LEU A 573 -15.99 28.57 -4.41
C LEU A 573 -15.15 27.28 -4.56
N GLY A 574 -15.06 26.48 -3.50
CA GLY A 574 -14.34 25.20 -3.43
C GLY A 574 -13.12 25.21 -2.49
N VAL A 575 -12.19 24.26 -2.73
CA VAL A 575 -11.04 24.02 -1.85
C VAL A 575 -9.81 24.83 -2.26
N TYR A 576 -9.30 25.64 -1.33
CA TYR A 576 -8.11 26.46 -1.45
C TYR A 576 -6.93 25.75 -0.79
N HIS A 577 -5.70 26.14 -1.16
CA HIS A 577 -4.48 25.53 -0.63
C HIS A 577 -3.53 26.63 -0.13
N ILE A 578 -2.91 26.39 1.02
CA ILE A 578 -1.81 27.21 1.56
C ILE A 578 -0.55 26.35 1.50
N HIS A 579 0.49 26.85 0.84
CA HIS A 579 1.81 26.23 0.78
C HIS A 579 2.83 27.11 1.50
N VAL A 580 3.62 26.50 2.39
CA VAL A 580 4.75 27.14 3.07
C VAL A 580 6.01 26.43 2.60
N SER A 581 7.05 27.17 2.22
CA SER A 581 8.28 26.59 1.70
C SER A 581 9.53 27.43 1.93
N ASP A 582 10.66 26.74 2.11
CA ASP A 582 11.99 27.29 1.92
C ASP A 582 12.86 26.30 1.11
N ARG A 583 13.54 26.83 0.09
CA ARG A 583 14.43 26.07 -0.80
C ARG A 583 15.79 25.77 -0.15
N ALA A 584 16.28 26.62 0.75
CA ALA A 584 17.60 26.44 1.37
C ALA A 584 17.61 25.25 2.33
N THR A 585 16.62 25.16 3.22
CA THR A 585 16.44 24.06 4.17
C THR A 585 15.68 22.86 3.59
N ARG A 586 15.13 22.97 2.37
CA ARG A 586 14.18 22.01 1.74
C ARG A 586 12.91 21.79 2.57
N THR A 587 12.51 22.80 3.32
CA THR A 587 11.31 22.78 4.15
C THR A 587 10.06 22.99 3.30
N HIS A 588 9.05 22.16 3.48
CA HIS A 588 7.76 22.32 2.82
C HIS A 588 6.60 21.81 3.69
N GLY A 589 5.53 22.58 3.76
CA GLY A 589 4.25 22.18 4.33
C GLY A 589 3.10 22.72 3.51
N TYR A 590 1.93 22.13 3.70
CA TYR A 590 0.70 22.62 3.11
C TYR A 590 -0.51 22.34 4.00
N THR A 591 -1.57 23.10 3.79
CA THR A 591 -2.91 22.81 4.32
C THR A 591 -3.97 23.28 3.34
N SER A 592 -5.24 22.97 3.62
CA SER A 592 -6.39 23.33 2.79
C SER A 592 -7.48 23.99 3.62
N PHE A 593 -8.32 24.79 2.96
CA PHE A 593 -9.55 25.34 3.54
C PHE A 593 -10.64 25.44 2.47
N ARG A 594 -11.90 25.59 2.89
CA ARG A 594 -13.05 25.70 1.97
C ARG A 594 -13.60 27.11 1.90
N VAL A 595 -13.93 27.56 0.70
CA VAL A 595 -14.67 28.81 0.45
C VAL A 595 -15.99 28.43 -0.19
N GLU A 596 -17.11 28.68 0.49
CA GLU A 596 -18.43 28.20 0.07
C GLU A 596 -19.49 29.29 0.35
N GLU A 597 -20.58 29.27 -0.41
CA GLU A 597 -21.81 29.99 -0.04
C GLU A 597 -22.66 29.09 0.84
N TYR A 598 -22.69 29.40 2.14
CA TYR A 598 -23.42 28.62 3.14
C TYR A 598 -24.38 29.47 3.98
N LYS A 599 -25.49 28.84 4.38
CA LYS A 599 -26.39 29.31 5.44
C LYS A 599 -26.19 28.38 6.64
N LYS A 600 -25.98 28.94 7.84
CA LYS A 600 -25.77 28.13 9.03
C LYS A 600 -27.03 27.31 9.38
N PRO A 601 -26.89 26.06 9.82
CA PRO A 601 -27.98 25.33 10.44
C PRO A 601 -28.43 26.06 11.72
N GLU A 602 -29.74 26.10 11.97
CA GLU A 602 -30.30 26.66 13.22
C GLU A 602 -30.51 25.58 14.30
N TYR A 603 -30.46 24.31 13.89
CA TYR A 603 -30.59 23.13 14.72
C TYR A 603 -29.65 22.02 14.26
N GLU A 604 -29.29 21.13 15.17
CA GLU A 604 -28.57 19.89 14.90
C GLU A 604 -29.53 18.68 14.88
N VAL A 605 -29.11 17.63 14.17
CA VAL A 605 -29.82 16.34 14.11
C VAL A 605 -28.84 15.24 14.54
N ARG A 606 -29.17 14.54 15.62
CA ARG A 606 -28.43 13.38 16.12
C ARG A 606 -29.19 12.11 15.75
N VAL A 607 -28.49 11.11 15.23
CA VAL A 607 -29.05 9.78 14.98
C VAL A 607 -28.32 8.79 15.89
N SER A 608 -29.06 7.87 16.50
CA SER A 608 -28.56 6.89 17.45
C SER A 608 -29.29 5.54 17.28
N THR A 609 -28.68 4.45 17.74
CA THR A 609 -29.30 3.13 17.77
C THR A 609 -29.62 2.76 19.21
N ILE A 610 -30.80 2.19 19.48
CA ILE A 610 -31.23 1.90 20.86
C ILE A 610 -30.36 0.82 21.52
N GLU A 611 -30.04 -0.23 20.77
CA GLU A 611 -29.20 -1.33 21.26
C GLU A 611 -27.74 -1.15 20.85
N LYS A 612 -26.85 -1.74 21.67
CA LYS A 612 -25.40 -1.68 21.44
C LYS A 612 -24.87 -2.82 20.57
N ILE A 613 -25.59 -3.93 20.42
CA ILE A 613 -25.12 -5.14 19.73
C ILE A 613 -26.22 -5.67 18.82
N TYR A 614 -25.87 -6.04 17.59
CA TYR A 614 -26.82 -6.47 16.57
C TYR A 614 -26.35 -7.73 15.84
N LYS A 615 -27.21 -8.74 15.75
CA LYS A 615 -26.96 -9.97 15.01
C LYS A 615 -27.47 -9.83 13.58
N VAL A 616 -26.78 -10.44 12.62
CA VAL A 616 -27.25 -10.49 11.23
C VAL A 616 -28.67 -11.10 11.19
N GLY A 617 -29.59 -10.44 10.50
CA GLY A 617 -31.00 -10.81 10.40
C GLY A 617 -31.91 -10.29 11.53
N THR A 618 -31.40 -9.50 12.48
CA THR A 618 -32.24 -8.87 13.54
C THR A 618 -32.73 -7.48 13.16
N THR A 619 -33.82 -7.04 13.79
CA THR A 619 -34.37 -5.69 13.63
C THR A 619 -33.58 -4.68 14.49
N ILE A 620 -33.21 -3.55 13.88
CA ILE A 620 -32.50 -2.43 14.48
C ILE A 620 -33.47 -1.27 14.66
N ARG A 621 -33.63 -0.81 15.91
CA ARG A 621 -34.33 0.45 16.21
C ARG A 621 -33.36 1.62 16.22
N ALA A 622 -33.67 2.63 15.41
CA ALA A 622 -32.95 3.89 15.34
C ALA A 622 -33.81 5.04 15.89
N ARG A 623 -33.16 5.99 16.57
CA ARG A 623 -33.74 7.22 17.09
C ARG A 623 -33.05 8.43 16.45
N VAL A 624 -33.87 9.30 15.87
CA VAL A 624 -33.51 10.63 15.37
C VAL A 624 -33.93 11.66 16.42
N GLN A 625 -33.05 12.58 16.78
CA GLN A 625 -33.34 13.67 17.71
C GLN A 625 -32.88 15.01 17.09
N ALA A 626 -33.77 16.00 17.04
CA ALA A 626 -33.51 17.31 16.46
C ALA A 626 -33.67 18.42 17.50
N GLN A 627 -32.63 19.24 17.67
CA GLN A 627 -32.56 20.27 18.71
C GLN A 627 -31.92 21.55 18.15
N TYR A 628 -32.54 22.71 18.38
CA TYR A 628 -31.95 24.01 18.04
C TYR A 628 -30.65 24.24 18.82
N TYR A 629 -29.67 24.94 18.23
CA TYR A 629 -28.39 25.23 18.91
C TYR A 629 -28.53 26.07 20.19
N PHE A 630 -29.69 26.70 20.43
CA PHE A 630 -30.03 27.38 21.68
C PHE A 630 -30.78 26.49 22.70
N GLY A 631 -30.95 25.19 22.42
CA GLY A 631 -31.41 24.17 23.37
C GLY A 631 -32.87 23.71 23.25
N ALA A 632 -33.72 24.35 22.43
CA ALA A 632 -35.12 23.93 22.28
C ALA A 632 -35.29 22.73 21.33
N PRO A 633 -36.29 21.83 21.54
CA PRO A 633 -36.58 20.73 20.62
C PRO A 633 -37.18 21.24 19.29
N VAL A 634 -36.91 20.52 18.20
CA VAL A 634 -37.51 20.79 16.89
C VAL A 634 -38.73 19.87 16.70
N ALA A 635 -39.86 20.28 17.28
CA ALA A 635 -41.10 19.50 17.24
C ALA A 635 -41.85 19.58 15.90
N ASN A 636 -42.60 18.52 15.56
CA ASN A 636 -43.45 18.40 14.36
C ASN A 636 -42.70 18.63 13.02
N ALA A 637 -41.39 18.39 12.99
CA ALA A 637 -40.56 18.51 11.80
C ALA A 637 -40.56 17.20 10.99
N HIS A 638 -40.65 17.30 9.67
CA HIS A 638 -40.75 16.14 8.78
C HIS A 638 -39.40 15.43 8.65
N VAL A 639 -39.37 14.13 8.92
CA VAL A 639 -38.15 13.31 8.87
C VAL A 639 -38.19 12.41 7.65
N ARG A 640 -37.08 12.34 6.90
CA ARG A 640 -36.82 11.30 5.90
C ARG A 640 -35.54 10.56 6.27
N TYR A 641 -35.54 9.22 6.24
CA TYR A 641 -34.35 8.42 6.52
C TYR A 641 -33.99 7.47 5.38
N GLU A 642 -32.71 7.12 5.33
CA GLU A 642 -32.11 6.14 4.43
C GLU A 642 -31.09 5.30 5.20
N VAL A 643 -31.11 3.98 5.01
CA VAL A 643 -30.14 3.06 5.60
C VAL A 643 -29.35 2.37 4.49
N ARG A 644 -28.03 2.55 4.50
CA ARG A 644 -27.09 1.96 3.54
C ARG A 644 -26.25 0.87 4.19
N ARG A 645 -26.30 -0.35 3.66
CA ARG A 645 -25.43 -1.47 4.03
C ARG A 645 -24.11 -1.40 3.25
N GLN A 646 -22.98 -1.59 3.92
CA GLN A 646 -21.66 -1.76 3.31
C GLN A 646 -20.88 -2.91 3.99
N PRO A 647 -20.00 -3.64 3.29
CA PRO A 647 -19.13 -4.65 3.91
C PRO A 647 -18.11 -3.98 4.81
N ARG A 648 -17.85 -4.54 6.01
CA ARG A 648 -16.90 -3.96 6.97
C ARG A 648 -15.59 -4.77 7.05
N TRP A 649 -14.47 -4.13 6.71
CA TRP A 649 -13.13 -4.71 6.77
C TRP A 649 -12.53 -4.71 8.18
N TRP A 650 -13.26 -5.31 9.13
CA TRP A 650 -13.02 -5.24 10.58
C TRP A 650 -11.62 -5.70 11.01
N TRP A 651 -11.09 -6.75 10.40
CA TRP A 651 -9.84 -7.38 10.81
C TRP A 651 -8.60 -6.46 10.69
N MET A 652 -8.60 -5.51 9.76
CA MET A 652 -7.44 -4.61 9.57
C MET A 652 -7.30 -3.53 10.65
N SER A 653 -8.39 -3.21 11.35
CA SER A 653 -8.43 -2.16 12.38
C SER A 653 -8.41 -2.72 13.80
N TYR A 654 -9.24 -3.72 14.12
CA TYR A 654 -9.41 -4.14 15.51
C TYR A 654 -8.23 -4.95 16.07
N GLU A 655 -7.63 -5.86 15.31
CA GLU A 655 -6.44 -6.61 15.78
C GLU A 655 -5.26 -5.69 16.10
N ARG A 656 -5.15 -4.54 15.41
CA ARG A 656 -4.13 -3.51 15.71
C ARG A 656 -4.38 -2.75 17.00
N PHE A 657 -5.63 -2.61 17.43
CA PHE A 657 -5.96 -2.08 18.76
C PHE A 657 -5.82 -3.13 19.85
N ALA A 658 -6.13 -4.41 19.55
CA ALA A 658 -5.98 -5.51 20.49
C ALA A 658 -4.51 -5.88 20.79
N GLN A 659 -3.62 -5.81 19.78
CA GLN A 659 -2.19 -6.10 19.93
C GLN A 659 -1.38 -4.90 20.47
N ARG A 660 -1.93 -3.67 20.44
CA ARG A 660 -1.36 -2.54 21.16
C ARG A 660 -1.79 -2.62 22.63
N GLY A 661 -0.87 -3.07 23.50
CA GLY A 661 -1.00 -2.89 24.94
C GLY A 661 -1.41 -1.44 25.27
N GLN A 662 -2.32 -1.28 26.22
CA GLN A 662 -3.23 -0.13 26.32
C GLN A 662 -2.59 1.19 26.84
N ASP A 663 -1.28 1.37 26.69
CA ASP A 663 -0.48 2.37 27.41
C ASP A 663 0.16 3.45 26.51
N LEU A 664 -0.13 3.43 25.20
CA LEU A 664 0.31 4.49 24.27
C LEU A 664 -0.69 5.66 24.23
N PRO A 665 -0.23 6.93 24.22
CA PRO A 665 -1.12 8.08 24.05
C PRO A 665 -1.92 8.06 22.73
N ASP A 666 -3.14 8.60 22.76
CA ASP A 666 -4.08 8.70 21.63
C ASP A 666 -3.49 9.39 20.39
N TRP A 667 -2.64 10.38 20.59
CA TRP A 667 -1.93 11.13 19.53
C TRP A 667 -0.67 10.42 19.01
N PHE A 668 -0.24 9.29 19.59
CA PHE A 668 1.00 8.61 19.22
C PHE A 668 0.76 7.41 18.29
N GLU A 669 1.40 7.44 17.10
CA GLU A 669 1.25 6.44 16.03
C GLU A 669 -0.21 6.20 15.59
N SER A 670 -1.06 7.23 15.65
CA SER A 670 -2.48 7.23 15.26
C SER A 670 -2.70 7.38 13.75
N GLU A 671 -2.03 8.33 13.08
CA GLU A 671 -2.21 8.60 11.65
C GLU A 671 -2.02 7.36 10.74
N ARG A 672 -1.16 6.41 11.14
CA ARG A 672 -0.92 5.16 10.41
C ARG A 672 -2.04 4.13 10.52
N ALA A 673 -2.94 4.27 11.50
CA ALA A 673 -4.12 3.43 11.65
C ALA A 673 -5.24 3.86 10.68
N GLU A 674 -5.49 5.16 10.56
CA GLU A 674 -6.63 5.70 9.81
C GLU A 674 -6.35 5.89 8.31
N GLN A 675 -5.16 6.38 7.93
CA GLN A 675 -4.90 6.78 6.54
C GLN A 675 -4.78 5.62 5.53
N ARG A 676 -4.59 4.38 6.00
CA ARG A 676 -4.34 3.23 5.11
C ARG A 676 -5.60 2.56 4.57
N VAL A 677 -6.77 2.81 5.17
CA VAL A 677 -8.05 2.25 4.72
C VAL A 677 -9.16 3.30 4.90
N LYS A 678 -9.23 4.29 3.99
CA LYS A 678 -10.53 4.77 3.54
C LYS A 678 -10.97 3.85 2.41
N PRO A 679 -11.98 2.96 2.61
CA PRO A 679 -12.61 2.29 1.49
C PRO A 679 -13.06 3.36 0.49
N ARG A 680 -12.87 3.11 -0.81
CA ARG A 680 -13.88 3.61 -1.74
C ARG A 680 -15.16 2.88 -1.35
N ALA A 681 -16.23 3.61 -1.09
CA ALA A 681 -17.57 3.04 -0.91
C ALA A 681 -18.09 2.50 -2.26
N VAL A 682 -17.49 1.40 -2.72
CA VAL A 682 -17.94 0.64 -3.90
C VAL A 682 -18.89 -0.42 -3.39
N GLY A 683 -20.18 -0.29 -3.70
CA GLY A 683 -21.21 -1.25 -3.28
C GLY A 683 -21.86 -0.97 -1.92
N ALA A 684 -22.08 0.30 -1.57
CA ALA A 684 -23.06 0.64 -0.54
C ALA A 684 -24.48 0.48 -1.11
N GLU A 685 -25.33 -0.30 -0.46
CA GLU A 685 -26.66 -0.70 -0.93
C GLU A 685 -27.74 -0.16 0.01
N ILE A 686 -28.80 0.43 -0.54
CA ILE A 686 -29.93 0.93 0.25
C ILE A 686 -30.79 -0.26 0.70
N VAL A 687 -30.90 -0.47 2.02
CA VAL A 687 -31.69 -1.58 2.60
C VAL A 687 -33.00 -1.12 3.24
N ALA A 688 -33.13 0.15 3.59
CA ALA A 688 -34.37 0.73 4.09
C ALA A 688 -34.46 2.23 3.79
N THR A 689 -35.66 2.73 3.54
CA THR A 689 -36.01 4.14 3.47
C THR A 689 -37.37 4.37 4.10
N GLY A 690 -37.63 5.59 4.56
CA GLY A 690 -38.95 5.95 5.08
C GLY A 690 -39.06 7.41 5.46
N GLU A 691 -40.27 7.81 5.85
CA GLU A 691 -40.61 9.18 6.23
C GLU A 691 -41.49 9.19 7.49
N GLY A 692 -41.48 10.31 8.22
CA GLY A 692 -42.23 10.52 9.45
C GLY A 692 -42.19 11.97 9.92
N SER A 693 -42.44 12.20 11.21
CA SER A 693 -42.34 13.52 11.85
C SER A 693 -41.86 13.41 13.30
N THR A 694 -41.17 14.43 13.80
CA THR A 694 -40.74 14.49 15.21
C THR A 694 -41.90 14.78 16.17
N ASP A 695 -41.83 14.20 17.37
CA ASP A 695 -42.74 14.48 18.50
C ASP A 695 -42.49 15.85 19.15
N GLU A 696 -43.23 16.15 20.22
CA GLU A 696 -43.09 17.40 21.00
C GLU A 696 -41.70 17.57 21.65
N GLN A 697 -40.95 16.48 21.81
CA GLN A 697 -39.59 16.46 22.35
C GLN A 697 -38.52 16.48 21.24
N GLY A 698 -38.92 16.62 19.96
CA GLY A 698 -38.02 16.68 18.81
C GLY A 698 -37.47 15.31 18.39
N THR A 699 -38.14 14.22 18.74
CA THR A 699 -37.67 12.84 18.56
C THR A 699 -38.52 12.07 17.53
N PHE A 700 -37.90 11.17 16.78
CA PHE A 700 -38.57 10.22 15.87
C PHE A 700 -37.85 8.86 15.92
N GLU A 701 -38.59 7.76 15.99
CA GLU A 701 -38.03 6.40 16.02
C GLU A 701 -38.54 5.55 14.84
N PHE A 702 -37.67 4.67 14.32
CA PHE A 702 -38.03 3.71 13.27
C PHE A 702 -37.21 2.42 13.39
N ASP A 703 -37.75 1.34 12.80
CA ASP A 703 -37.18 0.00 12.81
C ASP A 703 -36.80 -0.44 11.37
N PHE A 704 -35.67 -1.14 11.21
CA PHE A 704 -35.28 -1.79 9.95
C PHE A 704 -34.58 -3.14 10.18
N THR A 705 -34.59 -4.06 9.21
CA THR A 705 -33.94 -5.38 9.35
C THR A 705 -32.50 -5.36 8.85
N ALA A 706 -31.55 -5.87 9.65
CA ALA A 706 -30.13 -5.94 9.31
C ALA A 706 -29.79 -7.19 8.48
N GLU A 707 -30.31 -7.26 7.25
CA GLU A 707 -30.18 -8.43 6.38
C GLU A 707 -28.76 -8.65 5.83
N ALA A 708 -28.41 -9.91 5.56
CA ALA A 708 -27.17 -10.27 4.86
C ALA A 708 -27.29 -10.07 3.34
N VAL A 709 -26.16 -10.04 2.64
CA VAL A 709 -26.14 -10.15 1.17
C VAL A 709 -26.54 -11.57 0.76
N GLY A 710 -27.45 -11.69 -0.22
CA GLY A 710 -27.94 -12.99 -0.71
C GLY A 710 -26.83 -13.83 -1.35
N GLU A 711 -26.97 -15.16 -1.34
CA GLU A 711 -25.89 -16.07 -1.77
C GLU A 711 -25.44 -15.86 -3.22
N SER A 712 -26.36 -15.49 -4.11
CA SER A 712 -26.09 -15.17 -5.52
C SER A 712 -25.26 -13.89 -5.73
N GLN A 713 -25.08 -13.07 -4.69
CA GLN A 713 -24.26 -11.84 -4.72
C GLN A 713 -22.95 -11.98 -3.93
N LYS A 714 -22.62 -13.18 -3.42
CA LYS A 714 -21.32 -13.46 -2.78
C LYS A 714 -20.20 -13.53 -3.83
N SER A 715 -19.59 -12.40 -4.12
CA SER A 715 -18.30 -12.32 -4.84
C SER A 715 -17.17 -13.00 -4.02
N ALA A 716 -16.04 -13.30 -4.66
CA ALA A 716 -14.84 -13.78 -3.96
C ALA A 716 -14.28 -12.78 -2.91
N GLN A 717 -14.68 -11.50 -2.98
CA GLN A 717 -14.36 -10.51 -1.95
C GLN A 717 -15.34 -10.58 -0.77
N SER A 718 -16.56 -11.10 -0.94
CA SER A 718 -17.64 -11.13 0.08
C SER A 718 -17.44 -12.18 1.19
N GLN A 719 -16.20 -12.47 1.58
CA GLN A 719 -15.85 -13.36 2.70
C GLN A 719 -16.04 -12.68 4.08
N PHE A 720 -16.62 -11.49 4.13
CA PHE A 720 -16.79 -10.71 5.36
C PHE A 720 -18.03 -11.17 6.16
N GLU A 721 -17.83 -11.69 7.36
CA GLU A 721 -18.90 -12.06 8.31
C GLU A 721 -19.46 -10.86 9.10
N SER A 722 -19.25 -9.62 8.63
CA SER A 722 -19.67 -8.40 9.31
C SER A 722 -19.94 -7.25 8.34
N TYR A 723 -20.99 -6.50 8.65
CA TYR A 723 -21.54 -5.40 7.87
C TYR A 723 -21.63 -4.13 8.71
N GLU A 724 -21.63 -2.99 8.03
CA GLU A 724 -21.96 -1.70 8.61
C GLU A 724 -23.20 -1.14 7.92
N PHE A 725 -24.20 -0.77 8.71
CA PHE A 725 -25.42 -0.11 8.26
C PHE A 725 -25.31 1.35 8.65
N VAL A 726 -25.01 2.22 7.67
CA VAL A 726 -24.99 3.67 7.83
C VAL A 726 -26.44 4.15 7.79
N ILE A 727 -26.90 4.75 8.88
CA ILE A 727 -28.27 5.23 9.07
C ILE A 727 -28.21 6.76 8.98
N GLU A 728 -28.78 7.32 7.92
CA GLU A 728 -28.83 8.76 7.65
C GLU A 728 -30.28 9.25 7.76
N ALA A 729 -30.51 10.34 8.49
CA ALA A 729 -31.84 10.92 8.67
C ALA A 729 -31.80 12.44 8.48
N THR A 730 -32.70 12.95 7.64
CA THR A 730 -32.86 14.35 7.26
C THR A 730 -34.15 14.90 7.87
N VAL A 731 -34.03 15.90 8.74
CA VAL A 731 -35.15 16.54 9.43
C VAL A 731 -35.41 17.91 8.84
N THR A 732 -36.66 18.14 8.41
CA THR A 732 -37.12 19.35 7.75
C THR A 732 -38.06 20.15 8.66
N ASP A 733 -37.63 21.34 9.06
CA ASP A 733 -38.38 22.20 9.99
C ASP A 733 -39.53 22.97 9.33
N ALA A 734 -40.27 23.73 10.15
CA ALA A 734 -41.33 24.64 9.67
C ALA A 734 -40.81 25.75 8.73
N SER A 735 -39.51 26.11 8.78
CA SER A 735 -38.89 27.03 7.82
C SER A 735 -38.47 26.38 6.49
N ARG A 736 -38.80 25.07 6.30
CA ARG A 736 -38.47 24.24 5.13
C ARG A 736 -36.97 24.11 4.87
N ARG A 737 -36.14 24.21 5.91
CA ARG A 737 -34.73 23.83 5.86
C ARG A 737 -34.60 22.37 6.22
N ALA A 738 -33.65 21.68 5.62
CA ALA A 738 -33.40 20.27 5.86
C ALA A 738 -31.99 20.10 6.43
N ILE A 739 -31.88 19.47 7.59
CA ILE A 739 -30.61 19.15 8.27
C ILE A 739 -30.51 17.63 8.38
N SER A 740 -29.39 17.07 7.94
CA SER A 740 -29.12 15.63 7.99
C SER A 740 -28.17 15.28 9.14
N GLY A 741 -28.49 14.22 9.88
CA GLY A 741 -27.60 13.55 10.82
C GLY A 741 -27.39 12.10 10.40
N ALA A 742 -26.28 11.49 10.80
CA ALA A 742 -26.00 10.09 10.50
C ALA A 742 -25.32 9.36 11.66
N THR A 743 -25.46 8.03 11.68
CA THR A 743 -24.78 7.11 12.59
C THR A 743 -24.53 5.78 11.90
N SER A 744 -23.87 4.81 12.56
CA SER A 744 -23.80 3.45 12.03
C SER A 744 -24.06 2.35 13.06
N ALA A 745 -24.74 1.30 12.60
CA ALA A 745 -24.91 0.04 13.31
C ALA A 745 -23.96 -1.00 12.70
N ILE A 746 -23.20 -1.68 13.56
CA ILE A 746 -22.26 -2.72 13.13
C ILE A 746 -22.83 -4.07 13.54
N VAL A 747 -22.89 -4.97 12.57
CA VAL A 747 -23.69 -6.20 12.62
C VAL A 747 -22.82 -7.36 12.16
N GLY A 748 -22.75 -8.45 12.93
CA GLY A 748 -21.87 -9.57 12.59
C GLY A 748 -22.34 -10.91 13.15
N GLY A 749 -21.57 -11.96 12.86
CA GLY A 749 -21.82 -13.33 13.33
C GLY A 749 -21.56 -13.54 14.83
N LYS A 750 -20.72 -12.70 15.45
CA LYS A 750 -20.39 -12.70 16.89
C LYS A 750 -20.79 -11.39 17.54
N ALA A 751 -21.25 -11.44 18.79
CA ALA A 751 -21.60 -10.26 19.57
C ALA A 751 -20.37 -9.59 20.21
N LEU A 752 -19.42 -10.40 20.67
CA LEU A 752 -18.32 -9.96 21.54
C LEU A 752 -16.94 -10.26 20.96
N VAL A 753 -15.99 -9.39 21.27
CA VAL A 753 -14.56 -9.66 21.18
C VAL A 753 -13.92 -9.57 22.56
N THR A 754 -13.31 -10.66 22.97
CA THR A 754 -12.63 -10.79 24.26
C THR A 754 -11.17 -10.38 24.15
N LEU A 755 -10.70 -9.58 25.11
CA LEU A 755 -9.34 -9.10 25.25
C LEU A 755 -8.80 -9.50 26.63
N VAL A 756 -7.59 -10.04 26.66
CA VAL A 756 -6.81 -10.24 27.88
C VAL A 756 -5.46 -9.57 27.66
N SER A 757 -5.02 -8.78 28.63
CA SER A 757 -3.74 -8.05 28.60
C SER A 757 -3.15 -7.97 30.00
N THR A 758 -1.84 -7.86 30.12
CA THR A 758 -1.13 -7.78 31.41
C THR A 758 -0.27 -6.52 31.45
N GLU A 759 -0.08 -5.93 32.64
CA GLU A 759 0.78 -4.73 32.82
C GLU A 759 2.25 -5.01 32.42
N ARG A 760 2.67 -6.28 32.51
CA ARG A 760 4.00 -6.76 32.12
C ARG A 760 3.90 -8.11 31.40
N SER A 761 4.94 -8.45 30.66
CA SER A 761 5.15 -9.79 30.08
C SER A 761 6.13 -10.65 30.88
N ILE A 762 6.83 -10.07 31.87
CA ILE A 762 7.76 -10.78 32.77
C ILE A 762 7.41 -10.44 34.22
N TYR A 763 7.32 -11.47 35.07
CA TYR A 763 7.07 -11.39 36.51
C TYR A 763 8.04 -12.30 37.26
N VAL A 764 8.33 -12.00 38.53
CA VAL A 764 9.13 -12.90 39.39
C VAL A 764 8.23 -13.89 40.15
N PRO A 765 8.73 -15.07 40.57
CA PRO A 765 7.98 -16.00 41.41
C PRO A 765 7.43 -15.32 42.68
N GLY A 766 6.18 -15.58 43.03
CA GLY A 766 5.50 -14.96 44.17
C GLY A 766 4.91 -13.55 43.92
N GLU A 767 5.21 -12.90 42.80
CA GLU A 767 4.64 -11.60 42.41
C GLU A 767 3.16 -11.72 42.00
N THR A 768 2.36 -10.69 42.24
CA THR A 768 0.96 -10.64 41.79
C THR A 768 0.90 -10.16 40.35
N VAL A 769 0.56 -11.07 39.44
CA VAL A 769 0.19 -10.77 38.06
C VAL A 769 -1.16 -10.08 38.05
N LYS A 770 -1.23 -8.95 37.34
CA LYS A 770 -2.48 -8.22 37.08
C LYS A 770 -2.83 -8.34 35.60
N ALA A 771 -3.95 -9.00 35.31
CA ALA A 771 -4.49 -9.15 33.97
C ALA A 771 -5.77 -8.32 33.83
N ARG A 772 -5.78 -7.38 32.88
CA ARG A 772 -6.98 -6.66 32.47
C ARG A 772 -7.73 -7.51 31.45
N ILE A 773 -8.92 -7.96 31.84
CA ILE A 773 -9.85 -8.73 31.02
C ILE A 773 -10.97 -7.78 30.59
N ALA A 774 -11.24 -7.73 29.30
CA ALA A 774 -12.24 -6.84 28.73
C ALA A 774 -13.02 -7.51 27.60
N THR A 775 -14.33 -7.31 27.58
CA THR A 775 -15.22 -7.73 26.50
C THR A 775 -15.85 -6.52 25.84
N ARG A 776 -15.77 -6.46 24.52
CA ARG A 776 -16.25 -5.33 23.71
C ARG A 776 -17.18 -5.80 22.60
N ASN A 777 -18.14 -4.95 22.22
CA ASN A 777 -18.95 -5.18 21.02
C ASN A 777 -18.17 -4.85 19.73
N LEU A 778 -18.78 -5.10 18.58
CA LEU A 778 -18.28 -4.69 17.26
C LEU A 778 -18.33 -3.16 17.00
N ARG A 779 -18.53 -2.31 18.02
CA ARG A 779 -18.26 -0.86 17.97
C ARG A 779 -17.04 -0.45 18.81
N GLY A 780 -16.54 -1.33 19.67
CA GLY A 780 -15.47 -1.07 20.63
C GLY A 780 -15.96 -0.63 22.02
N ASP A 781 -17.27 -0.55 22.24
CA ASP A 781 -17.88 -0.29 23.55
C ASP A 781 -17.68 -1.48 24.49
N SER A 782 -17.43 -1.21 25.78
CA SER A 782 -17.50 -2.21 26.85
C SER A 782 -18.87 -2.89 26.92
N VAL A 783 -18.86 -4.20 27.17
CA VAL A 783 -20.06 -5.03 27.40
C VAL A 783 -19.78 -6.04 28.53
N ALA A 784 -20.77 -6.28 29.37
CA ALA A 784 -20.77 -7.39 30.34
C ALA A 784 -20.73 -8.76 29.65
N SER A 785 -20.14 -9.77 30.30
CA SER A 785 -20.13 -11.16 29.82
C SER A 785 -19.97 -12.16 30.96
N SER A 786 -20.50 -13.38 30.80
CA SER A 786 -20.09 -14.55 31.58
C SER A 786 -19.06 -15.37 30.82
N GLY A 787 -18.21 -16.12 31.52
CA GLY A 787 -17.23 -17.00 30.86
C GLY A 787 -16.32 -17.73 31.84
N THR A 788 -15.42 -18.56 31.31
CA THR A 788 -14.42 -19.28 32.11
C THR A 788 -13.02 -18.70 31.89
N LEU A 789 -12.37 -18.38 32.99
CA LEU A 789 -10.98 -17.96 33.08
C LEU A 789 -10.09 -19.16 33.39
N TYR A 790 -9.00 -19.29 32.65
CA TYR A 790 -7.95 -20.26 32.85
C TYR A 790 -6.62 -19.55 33.09
N VAL A 791 -5.84 -20.06 34.04
CA VAL A 791 -4.39 -19.80 34.12
C VAL A 791 -3.69 -21.12 33.88
N GLU A 792 -2.88 -21.18 32.82
CA GLU A 792 -2.24 -22.40 32.34
C GLU A 792 -0.73 -22.23 32.30
N LYS A 793 0.03 -23.26 32.70
CA LYS A 793 1.45 -23.36 32.41
C LYS A 793 1.67 -24.03 31.06
N LEU A 794 2.57 -23.48 30.26
CA LEU A 794 3.01 -24.01 28.98
C LEU A 794 4.44 -24.54 29.12
N GLN A 795 4.65 -25.80 28.79
CA GLN A 795 5.97 -26.45 28.82
C GLN A 795 6.17 -27.24 27.53
N TRP A 796 7.25 -26.97 26.80
CA TRP A 796 7.51 -27.64 25.52
C TRP A 796 7.90 -29.11 25.72
N ASP A 797 7.23 -30.02 25.00
CA ASP A 797 7.60 -31.44 24.91
C ASP A 797 8.21 -31.72 23.53
N PRO A 798 9.56 -31.91 23.45
CA PRO A 798 10.23 -32.26 22.20
C PRO A 798 9.80 -33.59 21.59
N ALA A 799 9.30 -34.55 22.40
CA ALA A 799 8.94 -35.88 21.91
C ALA A 799 7.55 -35.90 21.25
N ALA A 800 6.65 -35.02 21.68
CA ALA A 800 5.31 -34.87 21.12
C ALA A 800 5.17 -33.68 20.14
N GLU A 801 6.25 -32.93 19.91
CA GLU A 801 6.32 -31.70 19.10
C GLU A 801 5.22 -30.66 19.42
N LYS A 802 4.84 -30.55 20.69
CA LYS A 802 3.80 -29.62 21.16
C LYS A 802 4.05 -29.15 22.59
N ASP A 803 3.39 -28.07 22.99
CA ASP A 803 3.34 -27.66 24.39
C ASP A 803 2.41 -28.57 25.21
N LEU A 804 2.90 -29.04 26.35
CA LEU A 804 2.10 -29.58 27.43
C LEU A 804 1.47 -28.42 28.19
N VAL A 805 0.14 -28.43 28.25
CA VAL A 805 -0.68 -27.41 28.92
C VAL A 805 -1.13 -27.95 30.27
N THR A 806 -0.79 -27.26 31.36
CA THR A 806 -1.22 -27.61 32.72
C THR A 806 -2.08 -26.50 33.30
N THR A 807 -3.37 -26.76 33.48
CA THR A 807 -4.30 -25.82 34.12
C THR A 807 -4.00 -25.70 35.62
N ILE A 808 -3.88 -24.46 36.09
CA ILE A 808 -3.59 -24.11 37.50
C ILE A 808 -4.82 -23.47 38.15
N VAL A 809 -5.50 -22.62 37.40
CA VAL A 809 -6.77 -22.00 37.78
C VAL A 809 -7.78 -22.26 36.69
N GLU A 810 -9.00 -22.62 37.08
CA GLU A 810 -10.19 -22.69 36.24
C GLU A 810 -11.35 -22.09 37.05
N GLU A 811 -11.82 -20.90 36.67
CA GLU A 811 -12.83 -20.14 37.42
C GLU A 811 -13.87 -19.57 36.46
N ARG A 812 -15.16 -19.75 36.77
CA ARG A 812 -16.25 -19.11 36.01
C ARG A 812 -16.53 -17.73 36.61
N ILE A 813 -16.43 -16.69 35.79
CA ILE A 813 -16.51 -15.28 36.21
C ILE A 813 -17.56 -14.50 35.40
N GLU A 814 -18.09 -13.44 36.01
CA GLU A 814 -19.00 -12.48 35.40
C GLU A 814 -18.31 -11.10 35.35
N LEU A 815 -18.19 -10.54 34.14
CA LEU A 815 -17.62 -9.22 33.90
C LEU A 815 -18.73 -8.15 33.92
N PRO A 816 -18.56 -7.04 34.68
CA PRO A 816 -19.55 -5.97 34.75
C PRO A 816 -19.60 -5.14 33.45
N GLN A 817 -20.66 -4.33 33.30
CA GLN A 817 -20.93 -3.57 32.06
C GLN A 817 -19.85 -2.53 31.70
N GLU A 818 -19.06 -2.07 32.68
CA GLU A 818 -17.89 -1.21 32.48
C GLU A 818 -16.76 -1.91 31.68
N GLY A 819 -16.83 -3.24 31.56
CA GLY A 819 -16.09 -4.06 30.59
C GLY A 819 -14.58 -4.06 30.75
N ASN A 820 -14.05 -3.68 31.91
CA ASN A 820 -12.65 -3.85 32.28
C ASN A 820 -12.58 -4.42 33.71
N TRP A 821 -12.30 -5.71 33.83
CA TRP A 821 -12.03 -6.35 35.12
C TRP A 821 -10.53 -6.58 35.29
N LEU A 822 -10.04 -6.36 36.51
CA LEU A 822 -8.62 -6.54 36.84
C LEU A 822 -8.46 -7.82 37.65
N TYR A 823 -8.17 -8.92 36.97
CA TYR A 823 -7.84 -10.18 37.61
C TYR A 823 -6.46 -10.08 38.27
N ALA A 824 -6.35 -10.52 39.53
CA ALA A 824 -5.11 -10.55 40.28
C ALA A 824 -4.79 -12.00 40.68
N TRP A 825 -3.71 -12.53 40.13
CA TRP A 825 -3.24 -13.90 40.40
C TRP A 825 -1.81 -13.87 40.93
N ARG A 826 -1.54 -14.62 42.00
CA ARG A 826 -0.20 -14.69 42.58
C ARG A 826 0.61 -15.79 41.90
N ALA A 827 1.72 -15.42 41.27
CA ALA A 827 2.63 -16.35 40.61
C ALA A 827 3.14 -17.41 41.60
N PRO A 828 3.09 -18.71 41.27
CA PRO A 828 3.54 -19.78 42.17
C PRO A 828 5.04 -19.67 42.47
N GLU A 829 5.40 -19.82 43.74
CA GLU A 829 6.79 -19.86 44.18
C GLU A 829 7.51 -21.11 43.65
N GLY A 830 8.77 -20.96 43.25
CA GLY A 830 9.60 -22.07 42.72
C GLY A 830 9.23 -22.59 41.33
N GLN A 831 8.18 -22.06 40.68
CA GLN A 831 7.74 -22.52 39.37
C GLN A 831 8.00 -21.47 38.28
N ALA A 832 9.26 -21.32 37.85
CA ALA A 832 9.58 -20.58 36.64
C ALA A 832 8.99 -21.27 35.39
N GLY A 833 8.75 -20.52 34.31
CA GLY A 833 8.21 -21.03 33.05
C GLY A 833 7.38 -20.01 32.26
N ARG A 834 6.81 -20.46 31.14
CA ARG A 834 5.83 -19.68 30.36
C ARG A 834 4.41 -20.02 30.80
N TYR A 835 3.57 -19.00 30.91
CA TYR A 835 2.20 -19.12 31.39
C TYR A 835 1.26 -18.35 30.45
N ARG A 836 0.01 -18.82 30.36
CA ARG A 836 -1.07 -18.15 29.64
C ARG A 836 -2.22 -17.85 30.58
N ILE A 837 -2.72 -16.63 30.52
CA ILE A 837 -4.01 -16.24 31.08
C ILE A 837 -4.99 -16.19 29.92
N LEU A 838 -6.02 -17.02 29.96
CA LEU A 838 -6.96 -17.29 28.88
C LEU A 838 -8.39 -17.07 29.40
N TYR A 839 -9.16 -16.18 28.80
CA TYR A 839 -10.58 -15.99 29.12
C TYR A 839 -11.44 -16.37 27.92
N ILE A 840 -12.37 -17.30 28.14
CA ILE A 840 -13.34 -17.77 27.16
C ILE A 840 -14.70 -17.24 27.61
N ALA A 841 -15.15 -16.15 26.98
CA ALA A 841 -16.47 -15.56 27.20
C ALA A 841 -17.54 -16.33 26.42
N ASP A 842 -18.71 -16.49 27.02
CA ASP A 842 -19.93 -16.96 26.36
C ASP A 842 -20.42 -15.85 25.42
N ASP A 843 -20.56 -16.11 24.12
CA ASP A 843 -21.05 -15.10 23.17
C ASP A 843 -22.59 -15.04 23.17
N PRO A 844 -23.22 -13.87 23.38
CA PRO A 844 -24.66 -13.67 23.33
C PRO A 844 -25.37 -14.19 22.07
N PHE A 845 -24.68 -14.35 20.95
CA PHE A 845 -25.26 -14.90 19.71
C PHE A 845 -25.12 -16.42 19.58
N GLY A 846 -24.45 -17.08 20.54
CA GLY A 846 -24.13 -18.49 20.58
C GLY A 846 -22.66 -18.77 20.21
N GLY A 847 -22.03 -19.69 20.94
CA GLY A 847 -20.60 -19.97 20.83
C GLY A 847 -19.78 -19.20 21.86
N THR A 848 -18.49 -19.01 21.58
CA THR A 848 -17.55 -18.34 22.50
C THR A 848 -16.67 -17.29 21.83
N SER A 849 -16.19 -16.35 22.64
CA SER A 849 -15.22 -15.32 22.28
C SER A 849 -14.02 -15.39 23.22
N THR A 850 -12.83 -15.62 22.66
CA THR A 850 -11.62 -15.99 23.42
C THR A 850 -10.57 -14.89 23.35
N GLY A 851 -10.03 -14.50 24.50
CA GLY A 851 -8.86 -13.62 24.60
C GLY A 851 -7.78 -14.28 25.46
N GLN A 852 -6.50 -14.05 25.14
CA GLN A 852 -5.37 -14.60 25.88
C GLN A 852 -4.21 -13.61 25.99
N ALA A 853 -3.47 -13.68 27.09
CA ALA A 853 -2.17 -13.04 27.27
C ALA A 853 -1.15 -14.09 27.73
N GLU A 854 0.05 -14.06 27.14
CA GLU A 854 1.18 -14.88 27.58
C GLU A 854 2.15 -14.06 28.42
N ILE A 855 2.67 -14.69 29.47
CA ILE A 855 3.65 -14.11 30.39
C ILE A 855 4.76 -15.12 30.68
N THR A 856 5.91 -14.62 31.11
CA THR A 856 7.01 -15.43 31.63
C THR A 856 7.16 -15.18 33.12
N ILE A 857 7.18 -16.25 33.92
CA ILE A 857 7.60 -16.19 35.32
C ILE A 857 9.06 -16.61 35.37
N ALA A 858 9.95 -15.66 35.69
CA ALA A 858 11.39 -15.88 35.79
C ALA A 858 12.05 -14.79 36.63
N ASP A 859 13.20 -15.12 37.22
CA ASP A 859 14.05 -14.21 37.98
C ASP A 859 15.53 -14.37 37.57
N PRO A 860 16.47 -13.51 38.02
CA PRO A 860 17.89 -13.63 37.67
C PRO A 860 18.59 -14.93 38.10
N SER A 861 17.97 -15.77 38.93
CA SER A 861 18.48 -17.09 39.32
C SER A 861 17.99 -18.21 38.40
N THR A 862 16.92 -17.95 37.64
CA THR A 862 16.34 -18.87 36.65
C THR A 862 17.35 -19.16 35.54
N ARG A 863 17.50 -20.45 35.19
CA ARG A 863 18.50 -20.94 34.21
C ARG A 863 17.90 -21.49 32.91
N ASP A 864 16.65 -21.91 32.97
CA ASP A 864 15.87 -22.49 31.87
C ASP A 864 14.38 -22.32 32.21
N ILE A 865 13.56 -22.02 31.20
CA ILE A 865 12.08 -21.93 31.32
C ILE A 865 11.35 -23.01 30.50
N GLN A 866 12.09 -23.96 29.89
CA GLN A 866 11.55 -25.14 29.20
C GLN A 866 10.55 -24.82 28.07
N VAL A 867 10.88 -23.80 27.27
CA VAL A 867 10.14 -23.40 26.06
C VAL A 867 10.78 -23.98 24.80
N ARG A 868 10.07 -23.92 23.68
CA ARG A 868 10.64 -24.15 22.35
C ARG A 868 11.58 -23.01 21.96
N TYR A 869 12.88 -23.19 22.21
CA TYR A 869 13.91 -22.27 21.75
C TYR A 869 13.97 -22.24 20.21
N GLN A 870 14.39 -21.10 19.65
CA GLN A 870 14.58 -20.86 18.22
C GLN A 870 15.87 -20.05 18.02
N GLY A 871 16.99 -20.60 18.46
CA GLY A 871 18.30 -19.93 18.50
C GLY A 871 18.45 -18.89 19.62
N ILE A 872 17.98 -17.66 19.37
CA ILE A 872 18.05 -16.53 20.31
C ILE A 872 16.77 -15.70 20.24
N GLN A 873 16.22 -15.30 21.38
CA GLN A 873 15.01 -14.47 21.48
C GLN A 873 15.14 -13.42 22.59
N LEU A 874 14.47 -12.29 22.40
CA LEU A 874 14.34 -11.19 23.36
C LEU A 874 12.89 -11.07 23.82
N VAL A 875 12.69 -11.02 25.13
CA VAL A 875 11.41 -10.68 25.76
C VAL A 875 11.60 -9.41 26.59
N LEU A 876 10.81 -8.37 26.30
CA LEU A 876 10.76 -7.15 27.11
C LEU A 876 9.75 -7.33 28.25
N ASP A 877 10.00 -6.75 29.42
CA ASP A 877 9.01 -6.78 30.51
C ASP A 877 7.76 -5.94 30.23
N ARG A 878 7.82 -4.93 29.36
CA ARG A 878 6.68 -4.06 28.99
C ARG A 878 6.66 -3.71 27.51
N GLY A 879 5.49 -3.32 27.02
CA GLY A 879 5.30 -2.81 25.66
C GLY A 879 5.72 -1.35 25.44
N SER A 880 5.83 -0.56 26.50
CA SER A 880 6.37 0.82 26.45
C SER A 880 6.92 1.26 27.81
N TYR A 881 7.72 2.32 27.80
CA TYR A 881 8.43 2.84 28.99
C TYR A 881 8.39 4.38 29.03
N GLN A 882 8.71 4.95 30.19
CA GLN A 882 8.99 6.38 30.39
C GLN A 882 10.47 6.62 30.74
N PRO A 883 11.07 7.78 30.40
CA PRO A 883 12.46 8.07 30.77
C PRO A 883 12.63 8.18 32.30
N GLY A 884 13.57 7.40 32.85
CA GLY A 884 13.78 7.20 34.28
C GLY A 884 13.37 5.79 34.76
N GLU A 885 12.63 5.03 33.95
CA GLU A 885 12.36 3.61 34.22
C GLU A 885 13.54 2.72 33.81
N VAL A 886 13.49 1.44 34.21
CA VAL A 886 14.45 0.41 33.80
C VAL A 886 13.67 -0.69 33.07
N ALA A 887 14.02 -0.95 31.81
CA ALA A 887 13.50 -2.09 31.07
C ALA A 887 14.23 -3.36 31.50
N ARG A 888 13.48 -4.40 31.83
CA ARG A 888 14.01 -5.73 32.15
C ARG A 888 13.84 -6.61 30.93
N VAL A 889 14.96 -7.03 30.35
CA VAL A 889 14.99 -7.86 29.16
C VAL A 889 15.41 -9.27 29.54
N LEU A 890 14.59 -10.25 29.19
CA LEU A 890 14.94 -11.65 29.27
C LEU A 890 15.44 -12.11 27.89
N VAL A 891 16.70 -12.49 27.84
CA VAL A 891 17.35 -13.13 26.69
C VAL A 891 17.18 -14.64 26.84
N LEU A 892 16.54 -15.28 25.85
CA LEU A 892 16.33 -16.72 25.78
C LEU A 892 17.25 -17.31 24.72
N SER A 893 18.07 -18.28 25.06
CA SER A 893 19.02 -18.93 24.14
C SER A 893 18.86 -20.44 24.10
N GLU A 894 19.01 -20.97 22.89
CA GLU A 894 19.07 -22.40 22.64
C GLU A 894 20.38 -23.05 23.16
N TRP A 895 21.41 -22.25 23.43
CA TRP A 895 22.73 -22.72 23.85
C TRP A 895 23.10 -22.30 25.28
N ILE A 896 24.07 -23.02 25.83
CA ILE A 896 24.71 -22.78 27.12
C ILE A 896 26.20 -22.58 26.83
N ASP A 897 26.86 -21.64 27.52
CA ASP A 897 28.24 -21.17 27.22
C ASP A 897 28.36 -20.60 25.79
N ALA A 898 27.50 -19.63 25.47
CA ALA A 898 27.54 -18.87 24.23
C ALA A 898 27.84 -17.38 24.48
N HIS A 899 28.18 -16.65 23.42
CA HIS A 899 28.38 -15.19 23.48
C HIS A 899 27.37 -14.53 22.55
N ALA A 900 26.77 -13.43 23.01
CA ALA A 900 25.77 -12.69 22.26
C ALA A 900 26.15 -11.21 22.14
N TRP A 901 26.24 -10.69 20.92
CA TRP A 901 26.40 -9.26 20.71
C TRP A 901 25.04 -8.57 20.89
N LEU A 902 24.94 -7.71 21.91
CA LEU A 902 23.74 -6.95 22.25
C LEU A 902 23.95 -5.47 21.94
N TRP A 903 22.95 -4.84 21.32
CA TRP A 903 23.02 -3.47 20.83
C TRP A 903 21.69 -2.73 20.94
N VAL A 904 21.69 -1.49 21.43
CA VAL A 904 20.51 -0.59 21.42
C VAL A 904 20.69 0.51 20.36
N ASP A 905 19.96 0.41 19.25
CA ASP A 905 20.05 1.30 18.09
C ASP A 905 19.07 2.48 18.15
N THR A 906 19.56 3.64 17.72
CA THR A 906 18.77 4.87 17.53
C THR A 906 18.68 5.30 16.07
N GLY A 907 19.17 4.50 15.12
CA GLY A 907 19.12 4.75 13.67
C GLY A 907 20.15 5.77 13.18
N THR A 908 20.64 6.65 14.06
CA THR A 908 21.77 7.56 13.82
C THR A 908 23.02 7.21 14.63
N GLY A 909 22.89 6.32 15.62
CA GLY A 909 23.95 5.85 16.51
C GLY A 909 23.41 4.80 17.49
N HIS A 910 24.02 4.65 18.66
CA HIS A 910 23.55 3.72 19.68
C HIS A 910 23.51 4.34 21.07
N ILE A 911 22.82 3.65 21.98
CA ILE A 911 22.83 3.96 23.42
C ILE A 911 23.77 3.00 24.16
N GLU A 912 23.75 1.72 23.78
CA GLU A 912 24.54 0.67 24.44
C GLU A 912 24.98 -0.39 23.43
N GLN A 913 26.20 -0.90 23.63
CA GLN A 913 26.80 -2.00 22.87
C GLN A 913 27.63 -2.84 23.84
N LYS A 914 27.40 -4.15 23.90
CA LYS A 914 28.21 -5.09 24.71
C LYS A 914 28.15 -6.51 24.18
N VAL A 915 29.15 -7.33 24.49
CA VAL A 915 29.07 -8.79 24.31
C VAL A 915 28.64 -9.42 25.64
N LEU A 916 27.52 -10.13 25.60
CA LEU A 916 26.86 -10.75 26.74
C LEU A 916 27.22 -12.24 26.82
N PRO A 917 27.85 -12.72 27.92
CA PRO A 917 28.11 -14.15 28.11
C PRO A 917 26.83 -14.88 28.56
N LEU A 918 26.31 -15.75 27.70
CA LEU A 918 25.13 -16.58 27.93
C LEU A 918 25.53 -17.87 28.68
N ARG A 919 25.64 -17.75 30.00
CA ARG A 919 26.02 -18.87 30.89
C ARG A 919 24.93 -19.95 31.04
N TYR A 920 23.69 -19.61 30.74
CA TYR A 920 22.50 -20.46 30.83
C TYR A 920 21.52 -20.13 29.69
N ARG A 921 20.46 -20.92 29.53
CA ARG A 921 19.42 -20.69 28.49
C ARG A 921 18.61 -19.42 28.71
N THR A 922 18.62 -18.88 29.93
CA THR A 922 18.03 -17.59 30.29
C THR A 922 19.09 -16.64 30.82
N THR A 923 19.04 -15.37 30.40
CA THR A 923 19.90 -14.29 30.92
C THR A 923 19.10 -13.00 31.03
N PHE A 924 19.16 -12.34 32.17
CA PHE A 924 18.52 -11.04 32.40
C PHE A 924 19.47 -9.88 32.07
N VAL A 925 18.95 -8.85 31.40
CA VAL A 925 19.64 -7.58 31.12
C VAL A 925 18.73 -6.44 31.56
N GLU A 926 19.24 -5.57 32.43
CA GLU A 926 18.56 -4.33 32.81
C GLU A 926 19.08 -3.17 31.94
N LEU A 927 18.16 -2.39 31.36
CA LEU A 927 18.46 -1.26 30.48
C LEU A 927 17.81 0.02 31.05
N PRO A 928 18.58 0.96 31.61
CA PRO A 928 18.06 2.24 32.09
C PRO A 928 17.53 3.10 30.93
N ILE A 929 16.23 3.41 30.96
CA ILE A 929 15.57 4.18 29.91
C ILE A 929 15.83 5.67 30.12
N THR A 930 16.51 6.29 29.16
CA THR A 930 16.86 7.72 29.16
C THR A 930 16.16 8.47 28.02
N GLU A 931 16.27 9.80 28.00
CA GLU A 931 15.75 10.64 26.90
C GLU A 931 16.29 10.26 25.51
N ALA A 932 17.44 9.57 25.42
CA ALA A 932 17.98 9.09 24.14
C ALA A 932 17.07 8.02 23.47
N PHE A 933 16.28 7.28 24.27
CA PHE A 933 15.35 6.29 23.76
C PHE A 933 14.11 6.92 23.10
N VAL A 934 13.81 8.19 23.35
CA VAL A 934 12.60 8.88 22.86
C VAL A 934 12.71 9.18 21.36
N PRO A 935 11.71 8.88 20.51
CA PRO A 935 10.41 8.26 20.82
C PRO A 935 10.40 6.72 20.79
N ASN A 936 11.44 6.09 20.25
CA ASN A 936 11.68 4.65 20.22
C ASN A 936 13.15 4.34 19.92
N SER A 937 13.60 3.15 20.27
CA SER A 937 14.91 2.57 19.91
C SER A 937 14.75 1.07 19.64
N GLU A 938 15.72 0.42 19.00
CA GLU A 938 15.65 -1.00 18.68
C GLU A 938 16.76 -1.77 19.38
N LEU A 939 16.38 -2.71 20.25
CA LEU A 939 17.30 -3.64 20.90
C LEU A 939 17.50 -4.85 19.99
N HIS A 940 18.74 -5.10 19.58
CA HIS A 940 19.13 -6.27 18.83
C HIS A 940 19.98 -7.21 19.69
N VAL A 941 19.86 -8.51 19.46
CA VAL A 941 20.79 -9.52 19.95
C VAL A 941 21.20 -10.45 18.81
N ILE A 942 22.49 -10.80 18.76
CA ILE A 942 23.05 -11.70 17.75
C ILE A 942 23.92 -12.76 18.42
N VAL A 943 23.70 -14.02 18.07
CA VAL A 943 24.57 -15.15 18.44
C VAL A 943 25.06 -15.83 17.17
N VAL A 944 26.31 -16.29 17.18
CA VAL A 944 26.87 -17.11 16.10
C VAL A 944 27.08 -18.52 16.64
N ARG A 945 26.63 -19.52 15.87
CA ARG A 945 26.82 -20.93 16.22
C ARG A 945 26.80 -21.80 14.98
N ASP A 946 27.72 -22.77 14.90
CA ASP A 946 27.80 -23.75 13.81
C ASP A 946 27.73 -23.10 12.41
N LYS A 947 28.46 -22.00 12.24
CA LYS A 947 28.55 -21.14 11.02
C LYS A 947 27.26 -20.39 10.66
N HIS A 948 26.23 -20.46 11.49
CA HIS A 948 24.97 -19.73 11.35
C HIS A 948 24.91 -18.52 12.27
N VAL A 949 24.20 -17.47 11.83
CA VAL A 949 23.97 -16.24 12.59
C VAL A 949 22.50 -16.18 12.99
N PHE A 950 22.24 -16.26 14.29
CA PHE A 950 20.91 -16.17 14.89
C PHE A 950 20.72 -14.77 15.46
N ARG A 951 19.53 -14.18 15.27
CA ARG A 951 19.22 -12.84 15.77
C ARG A 951 17.76 -12.70 16.17
N ASP A 952 17.49 -11.87 17.17
CA ASP A 952 16.16 -11.30 17.43
C ASP A 952 16.29 -9.78 17.60
N SER A 953 15.20 -9.05 17.45
CA SER A 953 15.16 -7.59 17.61
C SER A 953 13.81 -7.13 18.16
N ARG A 954 13.85 -6.23 19.16
CA ARG A 954 12.67 -5.69 19.83
C ARG A 954 12.72 -4.18 19.87
N GLU A 955 11.63 -3.57 19.44
CA GLU A 955 11.45 -2.12 19.56
C GLU A 955 11.09 -1.75 21.01
N ILE A 956 11.91 -0.88 21.61
CA ILE A 956 11.65 -0.24 22.90
C ILE A 956 10.95 1.07 22.60
N ILE A 957 9.65 1.15 22.91
CA ILE A 957 8.81 2.33 22.65
C ILE A 957 8.83 3.24 23.89
N VAL A 958 9.16 4.52 23.71
CA VAL A 958 9.25 5.51 24.79
C VAL A 958 8.54 6.80 24.35
N PRO A 959 7.20 6.89 24.51
CA PRO A 959 6.42 7.98 23.95
C PRO A 959 6.88 9.35 24.47
N PRO A 960 6.95 10.39 23.61
CA PRO A 960 7.41 11.74 23.97
C PRO A 960 6.36 12.55 24.76
N THR A 961 5.89 12.00 25.87
CA THR A 961 4.88 12.59 26.76
C THR A 961 5.35 13.92 27.37
N ARG A 962 6.65 14.03 27.67
CA ARG A 962 7.28 15.21 28.25
C ARG A 962 7.33 16.42 27.31
N GLN A 963 7.09 16.19 26.02
CA GLN A 963 7.11 17.20 24.96
C GLN A 963 5.71 17.79 24.66
N VAL A 964 4.69 17.37 25.42
CA VAL A 964 3.31 17.87 25.30
C VAL A 964 2.99 18.88 26.41
N LEU A 965 2.28 19.95 26.05
CA LEU A 965 1.75 20.95 26.96
C LEU A 965 0.43 20.51 27.58
N ASN A 966 0.29 20.71 28.89
CA ASN A 966 -0.99 20.67 29.59
C ASN A 966 -1.64 22.05 29.46
N ILE A 967 -2.67 22.17 28.63
CA ILE A 967 -3.35 23.44 28.35
C ILE A 967 -4.78 23.38 28.88
N HIS A 968 -5.16 24.34 29.73
CA HIS A 968 -6.53 24.55 30.17
C HIS A 968 -7.05 25.89 29.63
N ALA A 969 -8.07 25.83 28.78
CA ALA A 969 -8.80 27.00 28.31
C ALA A 969 -10.23 26.91 28.86
N ARG A 970 -10.73 28.00 29.46
CA ARG A 970 -12.11 28.08 29.98
C ARG A 970 -12.66 29.49 29.91
N PHE A 971 -13.93 29.59 29.57
CA PHE A 971 -14.69 30.83 29.68
C PHE A 971 -15.00 31.17 31.16
N ASP A 972 -15.33 32.43 31.48
CA ASP A 972 -15.70 32.82 32.85
C ASP A 972 -17.11 32.36 33.28
N ARG A 973 -17.93 31.93 32.31
CA ARG A 973 -19.32 31.46 32.45
C ARG A 973 -19.67 30.46 31.36
N ASP A 974 -20.62 29.59 31.66
CA ASP A 974 -21.15 28.58 30.73
C ASP A 974 -22.17 29.13 29.72
N SER A 975 -22.61 30.40 29.88
CA SER A 975 -23.54 31.04 28.94
C SER A 975 -23.46 32.57 28.98
N TYR A 976 -23.81 33.19 27.84
CA TYR A 976 -23.77 34.64 27.62
C TYR A 976 -25.05 35.11 26.93
N ARG A 977 -25.54 36.29 27.33
CA ARG A 977 -26.54 37.02 26.54
C ARG A 977 -25.88 37.61 25.29
N PRO A 978 -26.60 37.78 24.17
CA PRO A 978 -26.09 38.53 23.02
C PRO A 978 -25.56 39.92 23.42
N ARG A 979 -24.43 40.35 22.84
CA ARG A 979 -23.65 41.56 23.21
C ARG A 979 -23.00 41.56 24.58
N GLN A 980 -23.15 40.52 25.40
CA GLN A 980 -22.44 40.41 26.66
C GLN A 980 -20.93 40.27 26.41
N ARG A 981 -20.13 40.79 27.34
CA ARG A 981 -18.67 40.55 27.40
C ARG A 981 -18.39 39.32 28.25
N GLY A 982 -17.41 38.53 27.84
CA GLY A 982 -16.86 37.40 28.59
C GLY A 982 -15.34 37.39 28.53
N VAL A 983 -14.72 36.54 29.32
CA VAL A 983 -13.27 36.37 29.40
C VAL A 983 -12.92 34.91 29.15
N LEU A 984 -12.09 34.64 28.15
CA LEU A 984 -11.42 33.36 27.98
C LEU A 984 -10.12 33.38 28.80
N ARG A 985 -10.03 32.48 29.78
CA ARG A 985 -8.83 32.25 30.59
C ARG A 985 -8.04 31.07 30.03
N LEU A 986 -6.76 31.29 29.81
CA LEU A 986 -5.80 30.28 29.37
C LEU A 986 -4.76 30.06 30.47
N GLU A 987 -4.52 28.79 30.80
CA GLU A 987 -3.41 28.34 31.64
C GLU A 987 -2.60 27.28 30.88
N ALA A 988 -1.28 27.45 30.86
CA ALA A 988 -0.34 26.54 30.20
C ALA A 988 0.71 26.03 31.18
N LYS A 989 0.83 24.70 31.24
CA LYS A 989 1.76 23.98 32.11
C LYS A 989 2.57 22.93 31.32
N THR A 990 3.73 22.61 31.84
CA THR A 990 4.52 21.43 31.44
C THR A 990 3.85 20.13 31.92
N TRP A 991 4.38 18.99 31.46
CA TRP A 991 3.97 17.65 31.88
C TRP A 991 4.07 17.43 33.42
N ASP A 992 5.03 18.08 34.09
CA ASP A 992 5.21 18.04 35.55
C ASP A 992 4.47 19.16 36.30
N GLY A 993 3.55 19.86 35.64
CA GLY A 993 2.63 20.82 36.24
C GLY A 993 3.20 22.22 36.51
N LYS A 994 4.45 22.49 36.10
CA LYS A 994 5.05 23.83 36.23
C LYS A 994 4.46 24.77 35.19
N PRO A 995 4.24 26.06 35.51
CA PRO A 995 3.85 27.06 34.53
C PRO A 995 4.88 27.23 33.40
N VAL A 996 4.43 27.62 32.21
CA VAL A 996 5.32 27.84 31.07
C VAL A 996 4.91 29.02 30.18
N GLU A 997 5.89 29.87 29.86
CA GLU A 997 5.75 30.91 28.84
C GLU A 997 5.76 30.27 27.44
N GLY A 998 4.74 30.59 26.64
CA GLY A 998 4.57 30.06 25.30
C GLY A 998 3.75 31.00 24.41
N GLU A 999 3.80 30.72 23.11
CA GLU A 999 2.98 31.40 22.12
C GLU A 999 1.79 30.52 21.72
N PHE A 1000 0.60 31.08 21.86
CA PHE A 1000 -0.67 30.44 21.56
C PHE A 1000 -1.38 31.18 20.43
N SER A 1001 -2.13 30.46 19.61
CA SER A 1001 -3.18 31.05 18.78
C SER A 1001 -4.54 30.72 19.37
N VAL A 1002 -5.45 31.68 19.34
CA VAL A 1002 -6.85 31.51 19.77
C VAL A 1002 -7.78 31.86 18.62
N ALA A 1003 -8.61 30.92 18.19
CA ALA A 1003 -9.72 31.16 17.27
C ALA A 1003 -11.05 30.97 18.02
N ILE A 1004 -11.99 31.90 17.87
CA ILE A 1004 -13.33 31.79 18.46
C ILE A 1004 -14.36 31.97 17.34
N TYR A 1005 -15.07 30.90 17.01
CA TYR A 1005 -16.01 30.83 15.88
C TYR A 1005 -17.29 30.07 16.23
N ASP A 1006 -18.30 30.22 15.38
CA ASP A 1006 -19.60 29.59 15.54
C ASP A 1006 -19.51 28.07 15.30
N LYS A 1007 -19.88 27.24 16.28
CA LYS A 1007 -19.79 25.78 16.18
C LYS A 1007 -20.58 25.20 14.99
N ALA A 1008 -21.65 25.89 14.56
CA ALA A 1008 -22.44 25.50 13.39
C ALA A 1008 -21.64 25.46 12.07
N LEU A 1009 -20.42 26.02 12.03
CA LEU A 1009 -19.51 25.90 10.88
C LEU A 1009 -18.92 24.49 10.71
N GLU A 1010 -18.78 23.71 11.78
CA GLU A 1010 -18.24 22.35 11.70
C GLU A 1010 -19.22 21.36 11.05
N TYR A 1011 -20.52 21.65 11.13
CA TYR A 1011 -21.56 20.93 10.38
C TYR A 1011 -21.41 21.10 8.85
N ILE A 1012 -20.89 22.25 8.40
CA ILE A 1012 -20.73 22.57 6.98
C ILE A 1012 -19.45 21.96 6.40
N ALA A 1013 -18.39 21.87 7.21
CA ALA A 1013 -17.13 21.27 6.80
C ALA A 1013 -16.28 20.79 8.00
N ASP A 1014 -15.68 19.61 7.85
CA ASP A 1014 -14.61 19.13 8.73
C ASP A 1014 -13.41 20.09 8.75
N SER A 1015 -12.73 20.18 9.90
CA SER A 1015 -11.46 20.89 10.01
C SER A 1015 -10.32 20.12 9.35
N PHE A 1016 -9.54 20.81 8.51
CA PHE A 1016 -8.30 20.28 7.94
C PHE A 1016 -7.11 20.33 8.93
N ARG A 1017 -7.30 20.85 10.15
CA ARG A 1017 -6.23 20.96 11.16
C ARG A 1017 -6.00 19.60 11.86
N PRO A 1018 -4.82 18.95 11.70
CA PRO A 1018 -4.50 17.76 12.47
C PRO A 1018 -4.13 18.11 13.91
N ASP A 1019 -4.14 17.13 14.80
CA ASP A 1019 -3.62 17.29 16.16
C ASP A 1019 -2.13 17.68 16.14
N ILE A 1020 -1.75 18.74 16.86
CA ILE A 1020 -0.37 19.25 16.86
C ILE A 1020 0.60 18.28 17.54
N ARG A 1021 0.14 17.55 18.56
CA ARG A 1021 0.89 16.49 19.26
C ARG A 1021 1.22 15.38 18.26
N SER A 1022 0.23 14.96 17.46
CA SER A 1022 0.43 13.98 16.38
C SER A 1022 1.40 14.47 15.30
N ALA A 1023 1.28 15.74 14.89
CA ALA A 1023 2.07 16.32 13.81
C ALA A 1023 3.59 16.39 14.13
N PHE A 1024 3.94 16.82 15.34
CA PHE A 1024 5.34 16.96 15.79
C PHE A 1024 5.88 15.68 16.45
N TYR A 1025 5.08 15.00 17.26
CA TYR A 1025 5.56 13.95 18.17
C TYR A 1025 4.87 12.59 17.99
N GLY A 1026 3.81 12.51 17.18
CA GLY A 1026 3.02 11.29 16.97
C GLY A 1026 3.65 10.23 16.06
N LYS A 1027 4.94 10.33 15.70
CA LYS A 1027 5.62 9.34 14.85
C LYS A 1027 6.90 8.87 15.48
N LYS A 1028 7.10 7.56 15.44
CA LYS A 1028 8.34 6.90 15.83
C LYS A 1028 9.48 7.28 14.88
N ARG A 1029 10.70 7.27 15.42
CA ARG A 1029 11.96 7.42 14.69
C ARG A 1029 12.04 6.30 13.65
N TYR A 1030 12.44 6.65 12.42
CA TYR A 1030 12.73 5.65 11.41
C TYR A 1030 14.09 5.03 11.69
N LEU A 1031 14.08 3.86 12.32
CA LEU A 1031 15.27 3.08 12.60
C LEU A 1031 15.62 2.30 11.34
N HIS A 1032 16.76 2.62 10.73
CA HIS A 1032 17.31 1.89 9.59
C HIS A 1032 18.71 1.42 9.94
N SER A 1033 18.78 0.14 10.28
CA SER A 1033 20.01 -0.55 10.61
C SER A 1033 20.23 -1.70 9.65
N TYR A 1034 21.36 -1.69 8.96
CA TYR A 1034 21.73 -2.77 8.05
C TYR A 1034 22.70 -3.73 8.74
N PHE A 1035 22.36 -5.01 8.72
CA PHE A 1035 23.17 -6.09 9.26
C PHE A 1035 23.57 -7.05 8.15
N ASP A 1036 24.84 -7.46 8.15
CA ASP A 1036 25.35 -8.45 7.21
C ASP A 1036 26.51 -9.26 7.79
N PHE A 1037 26.82 -10.41 7.21
CA PHE A 1037 27.84 -11.32 7.74
C PHE A 1037 28.56 -12.11 6.64
N SER A 1038 29.79 -12.57 6.93
CA SER A 1038 30.69 -13.08 5.89
C SER A 1038 30.17 -14.29 5.11
N TYR A 1039 29.41 -15.16 5.77
CA TYR A 1039 28.78 -16.31 5.11
C TYR A 1039 27.67 -15.92 4.11
N ASN A 1040 26.97 -14.80 4.34
CA ASN A 1040 25.91 -14.31 3.46
C ASN A 1040 26.46 -13.80 2.12
N GLU A 1041 27.56 -13.02 2.14
CA GLU A 1041 28.22 -12.58 0.90
C GLU A 1041 28.73 -13.75 0.05
N LEU A 1042 29.24 -14.80 0.69
CA LEU A 1042 29.63 -16.02 0.01
C LEU A 1042 28.45 -16.69 -0.71
N GLN A 1043 27.25 -16.71 -0.11
CA GLN A 1043 26.02 -17.19 -0.75
C GLN A 1043 25.50 -16.27 -1.87
N LYS A 1044 25.54 -14.94 -1.69
CA LYS A 1044 25.02 -13.97 -2.69
C LYS A 1044 25.73 -14.07 -4.04
N HIS A 1045 27.01 -14.42 -4.05
CA HIS A 1045 27.76 -14.67 -5.30
C HIS A 1045 27.51 -16.07 -5.89
N GLY A 1046 26.88 -16.99 -5.14
CA GLY A 1046 26.59 -18.35 -5.56
C GLY A 1046 25.19 -18.59 -6.17
N LEU A 1047 24.31 -17.58 -6.20
CA LEU A 1047 22.93 -17.71 -6.70
C LEU A 1047 22.73 -17.05 -8.08
N SER A 1048 23.13 -17.77 -9.12
CA SER A 1048 22.40 -17.72 -10.40
C SER A 1048 21.40 -18.88 -10.41
N MET A 1049 20.24 -18.70 -9.78
CA MET A 1049 19.20 -19.74 -9.81
C MET A 1049 18.66 -19.94 -11.24
N PRO A 1050 18.34 -21.18 -11.65
CA PRO A 1050 17.39 -21.41 -12.74
C PRO A 1050 15.99 -20.86 -12.36
N PRO A 1051 15.04 -20.72 -13.30
CA PRO A 1051 13.71 -20.19 -13.00
C PRO A 1051 13.02 -20.94 -11.84
N PRO A 1052 12.25 -20.24 -10.99
CA PRO A 1052 11.96 -20.68 -9.63
C PRO A 1052 11.08 -21.93 -9.56
N THR A 1053 11.58 -22.97 -8.90
CA THR A 1053 10.81 -24.15 -8.50
C THR A 1053 10.14 -23.93 -7.14
N GLN A 1054 8.92 -23.38 -7.17
CA GLN A 1054 7.79 -23.44 -6.22
C GLN A 1054 7.96 -23.41 -4.67
N TYR A 1055 9.15 -23.53 -4.07
CA TYR A 1055 9.37 -23.52 -2.61
C TYR A 1055 10.06 -22.25 -2.07
N ASP A 1056 10.67 -21.41 -2.92
CA ASP A 1056 11.24 -20.10 -2.51
C ASP A 1056 10.21 -18.95 -2.45
N VAL A 1057 8.92 -19.24 -2.63
CA VAL A 1057 7.85 -18.22 -2.83
C VAL A 1057 7.45 -17.50 -1.52
N ILE A 1058 7.96 -17.91 -0.36
CA ILE A 1058 7.54 -17.40 0.96
C ILE A 1058 8.42 -16.24 1.47
N TYR A 1059 9.67 -16.07 1.03
CA TYR A 1059 10.60 -15.07 1.58
C TYR A 1059 11.02 -13.91 0.64
N GLN A 1060 10.46 -13.81 -0.57
CA GLN A 1060 10.74 -12.69 -1.50
C GLN A 1060 9.54 -11.77 -1.78
N ASN A 1061 8.33 -12.10 -1.31
CA ASN A 1061 7.09 -11.43 -1.73
C ASN A 1061 6.67 -10.16 -0.95
N GLU A 1062 7.58 -9.48 -0.22
CA GLU A 1062 7.26 -8.20 0.45
C GLU A 1062 8.13 -6.98 0.06
N TYR A 1063 9.16 -7.10 -0.78
CA TYR A 1063 10.04 -5.96 -1.11
C TYR A 1063 10.20 -5.55 -2.58
N GLU A 1064 9.48 -6.17 -3.53
CA GLU A 1064 9.36 -5.65 -4.90
C GLU A 1064 7.92 -5.25 -5.26
N SER A 1065 7.61 -3.95 -5.06
CA SER A 1065 6.39 -3.36 -5.60
C SER A 1065 6.44 -3.28 -7.13
N PRO A 1066 5.44 -3.81 -7.88
CA PRO A 1066 5.37 -3.66 -9.33
C PRO A 1066 4.98 -2.21 -9.69
N ARG A 1067 5.97 -1.32 -9.71
CA ARG A 1067 5.82 0.11 -10.05
C ARG A 1067 6.88 0.60 -11.04
N ARG A 1068 6.98 -0.04 -12.22
CA ARG A 1068 7.72 0.52 -13.36
C ARG A 1068 7.42 -0.07 -14.75
N ALA A 1069 6.15 -0.15 -15.17
CA ALA A 1069 5.78 -0.19 -16.59
C ALA A 1069 4.28 0.09 -16.82
N ILE A 1070 3.87 1.37 -16.84
CA ILE A 1070 2.70 1.90 -17.58
C ILE A 1070 2.92 3.43 -17.68
N GLY A 1071 2.54 4.02 -18.82
CA GLY A 1071 2.88 5.39 -19.21
C GLY A 1071 2.43 6.47 -18.22
N ARG A 1072 3.28 7.47 -17.99
CA ARG A 1072 3.07 8.53 -16.99
C ARG A 1072 2.37 9.77 -17.57
N ALA A 1073 1.49 9.59 -18.56
CA ALA A 1073 0.87 10.67 -19.35
C ALA A 1073 -0.61 10.94 -18.99
N ASP A 1074 -1.48 9.92 -19.02
CA ASP A 1074 -2.94 10.15 -19.08
C ASP A 1074 -3.67 10.27 -17.72
N LEU A 1075 -2.92 10.36 -16.62
CA LEU A 1075 -3.49 10.44 -15.25
C LEU A 1075 -3.72 11.87 -14.74
N ARG A 1076 -3.64 12.88 -15.61
CA ARG A 1076 -3.86 14.30 -15.22
C ARG A 1076 -5.26 14.85 -15.49
N GLU A 1077 -6.03 14.35 -16.45
CA GLU A 1077 -7.32 14.97 -16.81
C GLU A 1077 -8.54 14.40 -16.05
N ARG A 1078 -8.52 13.13 -15.62
CA ARG A 1078 -9.67 12.52 -14.92
C ARG A 1078 -9.78 12.82 -13.42
N LYS A 1079 -8.88 13.63 -12.85
CA LYS A 1079 -8.94 14.04 -11.43
C LYS A 1079 -9.78 15.28 -11.14
N MET A 1080 -10.29 15.97 -12.16
CA MET A 1080 -11.06 17.22 -12.00
C MET A 1080 -12.59 17.06 -11.98
N LEU A 1081 -13.12 15.83 -11.99
CA LEU A 1081 -14.57 15.58 -12.24
C LEU A 1081 -15.26 14.63 -11.23
N ALA A 1082 -14.63 14.29 -10.11
CA ALA A 1082 -15.14 13.30 -9.16
C ALA A 1082 -15.07 13.74 -7.68
N ALA A 1083 -15.22 15.04 -7.42
CA ALA A 1083 -15.22 15.62 -6.07
C ALA A 1083 -16.25 16.74 -5.95
N ALA A 1084 -17.53 16.39 -6.05
CA ALA A 1084 -18.65 17.24 -5.65
C ALA A 1084 -19.64 16.38 -4.84
N PRO A 1085 -19.85 16.62 -3.54
CA PRO A 1085 -21.08 16.20 -2.90
C PRO A 1085 -22.23 17.03 -3.49
N THR A 1086 -23.28 16.37 -3.96
CA THR A 1086 -24.45 17.03 -4.57
C THR A 1086 -25.29 17.69 -3.49
N MET A 1087 -24.85 18.85 -3.00
CA MET A 1087 -25.66 19.72 -2.14
C MET A 1087 -26.86 20.22 -2.94
N ALA A 1088 -28.08 19.87 -2.52
CA ALA A 1088 -29.29 20.35 -3.15
C ALA A 1088 -29.43 21.87 -2.95
N ARG A 1089 -29.39 22.63 -4.05
CA ARG A 1089 -29.81 24.04 -4.04
C ARG A 1089 -31.31 24.11 -3.75
N SER A 1090 -31.69 24.59 -2.57
CA SER A 1090 -33.04 25.08 -2.33
C SER A 1090 -33.15 26.54 -2.77
N GLU A 1091 -33.58 26.75 -4.02
CA GLU A 1091 -34.16 28.04 -4.40
C GLU A 1091 -35.54 28.13 -3.75
N ALA A 1092 -35.64 28.92 -2.68
CA ALA A 1092 -36.90 29.28 -2.05
C ALA A 1092 -36.89 30.80 -1.80
N GLU A 1093 -37.83 31.51 -2.45
CA GLU A 1093 -37.99 32.95 -2.31
C GLU A 1093 -38.24 33.37 -0.86
N ALA A 1094 -37.82 34.60 -0.54
CA ALA A 1094 -38.02 35.18 0.78
C ALA A 1094 -39.51 35.45 1.04
N VAL A 1095 -40.07 34.78 2.05
CA VAL A 1095 -41.38 35.08 2.64
C VAL A 1095 -41.15 35.63 4.07
N PRO A 1096 -41.88 36.67 4.52
CA PRO A 1096 -41.59 37.32 5.80
C PRO A 1096 -41.88 36.41 7.01
N ALA A 1097 -41.06 36.51 8.05
CA ALA A 1097 -41.30 35.82 9.31
C ALA A 1097 -42.42 36.49 10.11
N SER A 1098 -43.57 35.83 10.26
CA SER A 1098 -44.70 36.30 11.08
C SER A 1098 -45.36 35.20 11.92
N ALA A 1099 -44.59 34.19 12.36
CA ALA A 1099 -45.09 33.04 13.13
C ALA A 1099 -44.22 32.69 14.35
N ALA A 1100 -43.64 33.69 15.01
CA ALA A 1100 -42.78 33.52 16.20
C ALA A 1100 -42.97 34.65 17.24
N MET A 1101 -44.18 35.23 17.34
CA MET A 1101 -44.42 36.44 18.14
C MET A 1101 -45.43 36.30 19.30
N ASP A 1102 -46.02 35.12 19.51
CA ASP A 1102 -47.07 34.91 20.53
C ASP A 1102 -46.60 34.17 21.81
N MET A 1103 -45.29 34.00 22.01
CA MET A 1103 -44.72 33.47 23.27
C MET A 1103 -43.72 34.41 23.96
N ALA A 1104 -43.65 35.68 23.55
CA ALA A 1104 -42.78 36.69 24.16
C ALA A 1104 -43.56 37.99 24.44
N LYS A 1105 -44.56 37.90 25.32
CA LYS A 1105 -45.37 39.04 25.78
C LYS A 1105 -45.45 39.11 27.31
N GLU A 1106 -44.29 39.07 27.97
CA GLU A 1106 -44.16 39.58 29.35
C GLU A 1106 -42.70 39.99 29.64
N GLU A 1107 -42.30 41.14 29.09
CA GLU A 1107 -41.46 42.16 29.75
C GLU A 1107 -41.25 43.35 28.79
N GLY A 1108 -41.45 44.58 29.28
CA GLY A 1108 -41.53 45.77 28.45
C GLY A 1108 -40.17 46.29 27.98
N GLY A 1109 -39.78 45.99 26.74
CA GLY A 1109 -38.63 46.59 26.07
C GLY A 1109 -38.85 46.70 24.55
N ALA A 1110 -38.47 47.84 23.96
CA ALA A 1110 -38.61 48.03 22.50
C ALA A 1110 -37.73 47.02 21.72
N PRO A 1111 -38.19 46.49 20.57
CA PRO A 1111 -37.47 45.46 19.84
C PRO A 1111 -36.13 45.97 19.30
N LEU A 1112 -35.04 45.54 19.95
CA LEU A 1112 -33.67 45.80 19.52
C LEU A 1112 -33.37 45.04 18.22
N VAL A 1113 -33.27 45.78 17.11
CA VAL A 1113 -32.83 45.23 15.82
C VAL A 1113 -31.40 44.70 15.97
N ARG A 1114 -31.26 43.38 15.82
CA ARG A 1114 -29.98 42.65 15.80
C ARG A 1114 -29.24 42.93 14.49
N ARG A 1115 -27.93 43.08 14.54
CA ARG A 1115 -27.09 43.50 13.40
C ARG A 1115 -25.73 42.80 13.32
N ASP A 1116 -25.14 42.37 14.45
CA ASP A 1116 -23.84 41.69 14.44
C ASP A 1116 -24.01 40.17 14.41
N PHE A 1117 -23.84 39.55 13.24
CA PHE A 1117 -23.97 38.10 13.05
C PHE A 1117 -22.67 37.47 12.51
N ARG A 1118 -21.51 38.04 12.84
CA ARG A 1118 -20.20 37.51 12.41
C ARG A 1118 -20.06 36.03 12.80
N ASP A 1119 -19.53 35.22 11.88
CA ASP A 1119 -19.30 33.79 12.11
C ASP A 1119 -17.99 33.49 12.89
N ARG A 1120 -17.21 34.55 13.15
CA ARG A 1120 -15.97 34.55 13.93
C ARG A 1120 -15.96 35.76 14.87
N ILE A 1121 -15.76 35.51 16.17
CA ILE A 1121 -15.52 36.57 17.17
C ILE A 1121 -14.07 37.05 17.07
N LEU A 1122 -13.13 36.10 17.09
CA LEU A 1122 -11.70 36.38 17.26
C LEU A 1122 -10.84 35.43 16.41
N TRP A 1123 -9.77 35.98 15.84
CA TRP A 1123 -8.57 35.26 15.47
C TRP A 1123 -7.38 36.02 16.06
N GLN A 1124 -6.77 35.47 17.10
CA GLN A 1124 -5.56 35.99 17.71
C GLN A 1124 -4.43 34.98 17.41
N PRO A 1125 -3.67 35.15 16.31
CA PRO A 1125 -2.64 34.18 15.92
C PRO A 1125 -1.46 34.13 16.90
N VAL A 1126 -1.22 35.22 17.64
CA VAL A 1126 -0.10 35.37 18.59
C VAL A 1126 -0.64 35.93 19.90
N LEU A 1127 -0.75 35.08 20.91
CA LEU A 1127 -1.00 35.39 22.31
C LEU A 1127 0.17 34.81 23.11
N LYS A 1128 0.79 35.60 23.98
CA LYS A 1128 1.83 35.08 24.90
C LYS A 1128 1.23 34.89 26.28
N THR A 1129 1.54 33.77 26.92
CA THR A 1129 1.35 33.62 28.38
C THR A 1129 2.40 34.42 29.14
N ASN A 1130 2.11 34.80 30.37
CA ASN A 1130 3.09 35.38 31.29
C ASN A 1130 3.99 34.30 31.91
N SER A 1131 4.89 34.70 32.81
CA SER A 1131 5.76 33.78 33.59
C SER A 1131 5.00 32.75 34.43
N ASP A 1132 3.75 33.05 34.81
CA ASP A 1132 2.85 32.16 35.55
C ASP A 1132 2.03 31.26 34.62
N GLY A 1133 2.35 31.22 33.31
CA GLY A 1133 1.67 30.40 32.32
C GLY A 1133 0.25 30.86 32.00
N LEU A 1134 -0.13 32.08 32.38
CA LEU A 1134 -1.48 32.62 32.26
C LEU A 1134 -1.62 33.61 31.10
N ALA A 1135 -2.78 33.59 30.45
CA ALA A 1135 -3.26 34.67 29.59
C ALA A 1135 -4.78 34.82 29.71
N GLU A 1136 -5.29 36.04 29.59
CA GLU A 1136 -6.73 36.32 29.52
C GLU A 1136 -7.06 37.10 28.24
N ILE A 1137 -8.20 36.80 27.64
CA ILE A 1137 -8.73 37.51 26.47
C ILE A 1137 -10.16 37.95 26.78
N GLU A 1138 -10.43 39.26 26.75
CA GLU A 1138 -11.78 39.80 26.78
C GLU A 1138 -12.42 39.69 25.39
N VAL A 1139 -13.64 39.16 25.33
CA VAL A 1139 -14.42 38.96 24.09
C VAL A 1139 -15.81 39.56 24.22
N ALA A 1140 -16.31 40.14 23.12
CA ALA A 1140 -17.68 40.63 23.01
C ALA A 1140 -18.48 39.71 22.09
N PHE A 1141 -19.52 39.06 22.63
CA PHE A 1141 -20.33 38.09 21.90
C PHE A 1141 -21.30 38.80 20.91
N PRO A 1142 -21.41 38.34 19.66
CA PRO A 1142 -22.35 38.90 18.66
C PRO A 1142 -23.85 38.79 19.03
N ASP A 1143 -24.73 39.23 18.13
CA ASP A 1143 -26.19 39.11 18.24
C ASP A 1143 -26.76 37.69 17.97
N SER A 1144 -25.86 36.71 17.79
CA SER A 1144 -26.17 35.31 17.46
C SER A 1144 -26.66 34.50 18.67
N LEU A 1145 -27.62 33.61 18.44
CA LEU A 1145 -28.00 32.55 19.37
C LEU A 1145 -27.37 31.25 18.86
N THR A 1146 -26.20 30.90 19.38
CA THR A 1146 -25.41 29.73 18.94
C THR A 1146 -24.43 29.30 20.04
N THR A 1147 -23.86 28.11 19.90
CA THR A 1147 -22.67 27.67 20.65
C THR A 1147 -21.41 28.26 20.01
N TRP A 1148 -20.57 28.89 20.83
CA TRP A 1148 -19.27 29.39 20.39
C TRP A 1148 -18.19 28.38 20.75
N LYS A 1149 -17.28 28.08 19.82
CA LYS A 1149 -16.14 27.20 20.07
C LYS A 1149 -14.87 28.02 20.12
N ALA A 1150 -14.06 27.82 21.15
CA ALA A 1150 -12.72 28.38 21.28
C ALA A 1150 -11.67 27.28 21.06
N ASP A 1151 -10.90 27.43 19.98
CA ASP A 1151 -9.78 26.57 19.63
C ASP A 1151 -8.46 27.24 20.05
N VAL A 1152 -7.66 26.55 20.86
CA VAL A 1152 -6.35 27.02 21.32
C VAL A 1152 -5.26 26.05 20.88
N VAL A 1153 -4.19 26.59 20.27
CA VAL A 1153 -3.01 25.82 19.84
C VAL A 1153 -1.75 26.53 20.34
N GLY A 1154 -0.90 25.83 21.07
CA GLY A 1154 0.27 26.38 21.77
C GLY A 1154 1.60 25.78 21.35
N VAL A 1155 2.65 26.60 21.37
CA VAL A 1155 4.06 26.18 21.19
C VAL A 1155 5.01 27.01 22.05
N THR A 1156 6.07 26.38 22.55
CA THR A 1156 7.15 27.04 23.31
C THR A 1156 8.46 27.13 22.52
N GLN A 1157 9.41 27.96 22.98
CA GLN A 1157 10.77 27.99 22.44
C GLN A 1157 11.50 26.65 22.64
N SER A 1158 11.21 25.95 23.75
CA SER A 1158 11.68 24.57 24.04
C SER A 1158 10.93 23.47 23.28
N HIS A 1159 10.18 23.85 22.24
CA HIS A 1159 9.48 22.96 21.30
C HIS A 1159 8.31 22.14 21.89
N LEU A 1160 7.90 22.37 23.14
CA LEU A 1160 6.67 21.80 23.69
C LEU A 1160 5.47 22.27 22.86
N VAL A 1161 4.52 21.37 22.59
CA VAL A 1161 3.30 21.66 21.80
C VAL A 1161 2.04 21.14 22.49
N GLY A 1162 0.90 21.75 22.21
CA GLY A 1162 -0.41 21.20 22.61
C GLY A 1162 -1.56 21.96 22.00
N ASN A 1163 -2.76 21.38 22.07
CA ASN A 1163 -4.00 22.05 21.70
C ASN A 1163 -5.12 21.67 22.66
N VAL A 1164 -6.10 22.55 22.82
CA VAL A 1164 -7.33 22.31 23.58
C VAL A 1164 -8.48 23.05 22.91
N THR A 1165 -9.70 22.54 23.09
CA THR A 1165 -10.93 23.14 22.57
C THR A 1165 -11.93 23.28 23.73
N THR A 1166 -12.66 24.39 23.80
CA THR A 1166 -13.70 24.64 24.80
C THR A 1166 -14.91 25.31 24.14
N GLU A 1167 -16.08 25.19 24.76
CA GLU A 1167 -17.39 25.67 24.28
C GLU A 1167 -18.06 26.54 25.37
#